data_AF-A0A971D117-F1
#
_entry.id   AF-A0A971D117-F1
#
_cell.length_a   1.000
_cell.length_b   1.000
_cell.length_c   1.000
_cell.angle_alpha   90.00
_cell.angle_beta   90.00
_cell.angle_gamma   90.00
#
_symmetry.space_group_name_H-M   'P 1'
#
loop_
_entity.id
_entity.type
_entity.pdbx_description
1 polymer ?
#
loop_
_entity_poly.entity_id
_entity_poly.type
_entity_poly.pdbx_seq_one_letter_code
_entity_poly.pdbx_strand_id
1 'polypeptide(L)'
;MALKKSDLYSSLWSSADELRGSMDASQYKDYVLTLLFVKYVSDKAKADPYALIEVPEDGSFDYLITLKGKPDVGEKVNVAIRKLAEANSLQGVINNADFDDPTKLGSGKDLQDRVSNLIGIFQDIDFTGSRAEGDDLLGDAYEYLMRHFATQSGKSKGQFYTPAEVSRVMSQLLQIPAGTPKSTTFYDPTCGSGSLLIKVADAAPNGLTIYGQENDNATWALARMNMILHGNETHEIVQGNTLADPKFREGDKLTTFDYLVANPPFSVKTWKNGVEKDYGRFDGFATPPDKNGDYAFLLHMVKSLKSTGRGAVILPHGVLFRGNSEAQIRKELIKRGYIKAIIGLPANLFYGTGIPACILVLDKKGATSRTGIFMIDASKGFEKDGQKNRLRPRDMRKIMDAYVRQADIDRFSRFVPNSEIEDAKNDYNLNIPRYIDSSKPEDIHDLRAHLQGGIPNRDLDDLQLYWDAFPGLREELFSPLRDGYSELKISKTDIESTVLGFSQYPVISSGTTDLVKSWWQANRAALEGIEGSTRPNDLSSDLGESLLESFRSHRLLDEYAVYEQLMSYWNTSMHDDVALIVGEGWDAAAKPRAARTWKDKNNKTKYEDAHLTFGTGAKAKRWVMDLIPPSYIIRRFFADGQAQLDQLTADFEAATQAVEDYLEEHAVEEGLLWEAVEDDKITATTVRNRLRAAKTEGADPDEIKALNHVASLFAAETAAKKAVKKATTKLEEQALAQYGKLTTDDIKKLVVDDKWGVTIEAGIEGELVAVVQRFTSRLCVLAERYEATVGQLEAEIEAVSVKVAGHLSAMGVDA
;
A
#
# COMPACT_ATOMS: atom_id res chain seq x y z
N MET A 1 -16.32 -16.11 15.84
CA MET A 1 -16.52 -15.16 14.72
C MET A 1 -15.27 -15.24 13.89
N ALA A 2 -15.37 -15.20 12.56
CA ALA A 2 -14.16 -15.25 11.72
C ALA A 2 -13.27 -14.02 12.03
N LEU A 3 -11.98 -14.24 12.27
CA LEU A 3 -11.05 -13.16 12.57
C LEU A 3 -10.73 -12.40 11.28
N LYS A 4 -10.97 -11.09 11.26
CA LYS A 4 -10.64 -10.20 10.13
C LYS A 4 -9.27 -9.55 10.30
N LYS A 5 -8.62 -9.17 9.18
CA LYS A 5 -7.35 -8.41 9.22
C LYS A 5 -7.53 -7.09 9.97
N SER A 6 -8.61 -6.36 9.66
CA SER A 6 -8.94 -5.09 10.31
C SER A 6 -9.09 -5.20 11.83
N ASP A 7 -9.73 -6.27 12.31
CA ASP A 7 -10.01 -6.48 13.73
C ASP A 7 -8.71 -6.72 14.51
N LEU A 8 -7.86 -7.57 13.95
CA LEU A 8 -6.54 -7.84 14.52
C LEU A 8 -5.69 -6.58 14.53
N TYR A 9 -5.66 -5.80 13.45
CA TYR A 9 -4.92 -4.52 13.40
C TYR A 9 -5.44 -3.52 14.44
N SER A 10 -6.76 -3.43 14.63
CA SER A 10 -7.37 -2.55 15.63
C SER A 10 -6.99 -2.94 17.06
N SER A 11 -7.02 -4.24 17.39
CA SER A 11 -6.59 -4.73 18.71
C SER A 11 -5.11 -4.44 18.95
N LEU A 12 -4.26 -4.68 17.96
CA LEU A 12 -2.84 -4.40 18.02
C LEU A 12 -2.55 -2.90 18.21
N TRP A 13 -3.29 -2.04 17.53
CA TRP A 13 -3.22 -0.60 17.71
C TRP A 13 -3.63 -0.16 19.12
N SER A 14 -4.71 -0.75 19.64
CA SER A 14 -5.19 -0.48 20.99
C SER A 14 -4.14 -0.86 22.05
N SER A 15 -3.43 -1.98 21.86
CA SER A 15 -2.30 -2.36 22.74
C SER A 15 -1.14 -1.36 22.65
N ALA A 16 -0.82 -0.88 21.46
CA ALA A 16 0.22 0.13 21.27
C ALA A 16 -0.16 1.47 21.96
N ASP A 17 -1.41 1.89 21.86
CA ASP A 17 -1.90 3.12 22.51
C ASP A 17 -1.89 3.02 24.04
N GLU A 18 -2.15 1.84 24.61
CA GLU A 18 -2.01 1.63 26.06
C GLU A 18 -0.56 1.81 26.53
N LEU A 19 0.42 1.42 25.69
CA LEU A 19 1.85 1.49 25.99
C LEU A 19 2.49 2.85 25.63
N ARG A 20 1.89 3.59 24.71
CA ARG A 20 2.40 4.87 24.19
C ARG A 20 2.45 5.94 25.29
N GLY A 21 3.55 6.71 25.31
CA GLY A 21 3.77 7.81 26.25
C GLY A 21 4.73 7.47 27.39
N SER A 22 4.81 6.21 27.84
CA SER A 22 5.80 5.76 28.83
C SER A 22 7.04 5.10 28.21
N MET A 23 6.95 4.65 26.96
CA MET A 23 8.05 4.04 26.21
C MET A 23 7.93 4.29 24.70
N ASP A 24 9.04 4.17 23.97
CA ASP A 24 9.07 4.36 22.52
C ASP A 24 8.66 3.09 21.75
N ALA A 25 8.43 3.24 20.43
CA ALA A 25 8.01 2.14 19.55
C ALA A 25 9.01 0.99 19.44
N SER A 26 10.30 1.25 19.68
CA SER A 26 11.31 0.20 19.70
C SER A 26 11.27 -0.65 20.97
N GLN A 27 10.60 -0.17 22.03
CA GLN A 27 10.46 -0.84 23.31
C GLN A 27 9.10 -1.53 23.47
N TYR A 28 7.98 -0.83 23.21
CA TYR A 28 6.66 -1.44 23.43
C TYR A 28 6.35 -2.59 22.47
N LYS A 29 7.04 -2.66 21.31
CA LYS A 29 6.91 -3.78 20.38
C LYS A 29 7.15 -5.14 21.06
N ASP A 30 8.12 -5.21 21.98
CA ASP A 30 8.52 -6.50 22.57
C ASP A 30 7.40 -7.03 23.48
N TYR A 31 6.68 -6.14 24.17
CA TYR A 31 5.53 -6.48 25.01
C TYR A 31 4.33 -6.95 24.18
N VAL A 32 3.96 -6.18 23.15
CA VAL A 32 2.80 -6.46 22.28
C VAL A 32 3.00 -7.79 21.54
N LEU A 33 4.17 -7.98 20.94
CA LEU A 33 4.47 -9.18 20.15
C LEU A 33 4.60 -10.43 21.04
N THR A 34 5.12 -10.28 22.26
CA THR A 34 5.17 -11.40 23.23
C THR A 34 3.77 -11.84 23.64
N LEU A 35 2.88 -10.92 24.01
CA LEU A 35 1.51 -11.30 24.40
C LEU A 35 0.72 -11.90 23.24
N LEU A 36 0.88 -11.35 22.02
CA LEU A 36 0.29 -11.92 20.82
C LEU A 36 0.79 -13.36 20.58
N PHE A 37 2.10 -13.58 20.71
CA PHE A 37 2.70 -14.90 20.57
C PHE A 37 2.15 -15.90 21.59
N VAL A 38 2.12 -15.53 22.88
CA VAL A 38 1.59 -16.37 23.96
C VAL A 38 0.12 -16.70 23.73
N LYS A 39 -0.69 -15.72 23.28
CA LYS A 39 -2.10 -15.92 22.94
C LYS A 39 -2.26 -16.95 21.84
N TYR A 40 -1.52 -16.78 20.74
CA TYR A 40 -1.58 -17.66 19.59
C TYR A 40 -1.21 -19.09 19.94
N VAL A 41 -0.04 -19.32 20.54
CA VAL A 41 0.40 -20.69 20.84
C VAL A 41 -0.51 -21.36 21.87
N SER A 42 -1.06 -20.59 22.81
CA SER A 42 -2.03 -21.11 23.78
C SER A 42 -3.34 -21.55 23.12
N ASP A 43 -3.86 -20.76 22.20
CA ASP A 43 -5.08 -21.13 21.46
C ASP A 43 -4.83 -22.31 20.52
N LYS A 44 -3.70 -22.31 19.79
CA LYS A 44 -3.30 -23.39 18.89
C LYS A 44 -3.14 -24.70 19.64
N ALA A 45 -2.52 -24.70 20.82
CA ALA A 45 -2.37 -25.88 21.66
C ALA A 45 -3.73 -26.42 22.18
N LYS A 46 -4.74 -25.55 22.38
CA LYS A 46 -6.11 -26.00 22.72
C LYS A 46 -6.82 -26.62 21.53
N ALA A 47 -6.63 -26.05 20.34
CA ALA A 47 -7.31 -26.48 19.12
C ALA A 47 -6.66 -27.70 18.45
N ASP A 48 -5.35 -27.88 18.63
CA ASP A 48 -4.57 -28.96 18.02
C ASP A 48 -3.76 -29.74 19.08
N PRO A 49 -4.18 -30.97 19.42
CA PRO A 49 -3.42 -31.86 20.31
C PRO A 49 -2.01 -32.21 19.80
N TYR A 50 -1.72 -31.96 18.53
CA TYR A 50 -0.41 -32.21 17.91
C TYR A 50 0.44 -30.95 17.71
N ALA A 51 0.06 -29.84 18.35
CA ALA A 51 0.85 -28.61 18.30
C ALA A 51 2.30 -28.88 18.73
N LEU A 52 3.26 -28.36 17.96
CA LEU A 52 4.70 -28.54 18.21
C LEU A 52 5.21 -27.69 19.39
N ILE A 53 4.44 -26.68 19.79
CA ILE A 53 4.75 -25.84 20.95
C ILE A 53 4.01 -26.39 22.17
N GLU A 54 4.76 -26.81 23.19
CA GLU A 54 4.23 -27.25 24.47
C GLU A 54 3.79 -26.04 25.31
N VAL A 55 2.53 -25.99 25.72
CA VAL A 55 2.00 -24.90 26.55
C VAL A 55 1.66 -25.42 27.94
N PRO A 56 2.51 -25.17 28.95
CA PRO A 56 2.19 -25.50 30.34
C PRO A 56 0.91 -24.79 30.80
N GLU A 57 0.09 -25.42 31.65
CA GLU A 57 -1.16 -24.83 32.14
C GLU A 57 -0.91 -23.45 32.79
N ASP A 58 0.16 -23.34 33.59
CA ASP A 58 0.61 -22.12 34.26
C ASP A 58 1.56 -21.23 33.41
N GLY A 59 1.72 -21.56 32.13
CA GLY A 59 2.35 -20.75 31.08
C GLY A 59 1.38 -20.32 29.98
N SER A 60 0.10 -20.70 30.09
CA SER A 60 -0.93 -20.44 29.08
C SER A 60 -1.48 -19.01 29.16
N PHE A 61 -2.05 -18.53 28.06
CA PHE A 61 -2.74 -17.24 28.04
C PHE A 61 -3.98 -17.22 28.96
N ASP A 62 -4.68 -18.35 29.12
CA ASP A 62 -5.79 -18.47 30.07
C ASP A 62 -5.33 -18.23 31.50
N TYR A 63 -4.16 -18.75 31.85
CA TYR A 63 -3.55 -18.47 33.15
C TYR A 63 -3.26 -16.97 33.31
N LEU A 64 -2.73 -16.29 32.27
CA LEU A 64 -2.53 -14.83 32.31
C LEU A 64 -3.82 -14.07 32.58
N ILE A 65 -4.95 -14.48 31.99
CA ILE A 65 -6.27 -13.87 32.25
C ILE A 65 -6.62 -13.95 33.75
N THR A 66 -6.31 -15.06 34.42
CA THR A 66 -6.56 -15.20 35.87
C THR A 66 -5.69 -14.28 36.74
N LEU A 67 -4.63 -13.69 36.18
CA LEU A 67 -3.73 -12.78 36.88
C LEU A 67 -4.21 -11.32 36.89
N LYS A 68 -5.17 -10.97 36.02
CA LYS A 68 -5.69 -9.61 35.90
C LYS A 68 -6.18 -9.09 37.26
N GLY A 69 -5.78 -7.88 37.60
CA GLY A 69 -6.13 -7.23 38.86
C GLY A 69 -5.41 -7.78 40.09
N LYS A 70 -4.37 -8.63 39.96
CA LYS A 70 -3.51 -9.01 41.10
C LYS A 70 -2.41 -7.96 41.32
N PRO A 71 -2.02 -7.63 42.58
CA PRO A 71 -0.97 -6.66 42.85
C PRO A 71 0.41 -7.05 42.29
N ASP A 72 0.65 -8.36 42.13
CA ASP A 72 1.88 -8.96 41.62
C ASP A 72 1.73 -9.50 40.18
N VAL A 73 0.84 -8.89 39.39
CA VAL A 73 0.53 -9.33 38.02
C VAL A 73 1.77 -9.32 37.12
N GLY A 74 2.64 -8.30 37.20
CA GLY A 74 3.84 -8.18 36.37
C GLY A 74 4.80 -9.36 36.55
N GLU A 75 5.23 -9.60 37.79
CA GLU A 75 6.10 -10.73 38.11
C GLU A 75 5.47 -12.09 37.76
N LYS A 76 4.17 -12.29 38.02
CA LYS A 76 3.51 -13.56 37.67
C LYS A 76 3.42 -13.79 36.16
N VAL A 77 3.21 -12.74 35.37
CA VAL A 77 3.26 -12.81 33.90
C VAL A 77 4.67 -13.18 33.44
N ASN A 78 5.72 -12.54 33.98
CA ASN A 78 7.11 -12.89 33.68
C ASN A 78 7.41 -14.36 33.97
N VAL A 79 6.97 -14.88 35.12
CA VAL A 79 7.14 -16.29 35.50
C VAL A 79 6.42 -17.23 34.54
N ALA A 80 5.17 -16.93 34.18
CA ALA A 80 4.40 -17.75 33.24
C ALA A 80 5.06 -17.82 31.86
N ILE A 81 5.49 -16.68 31.32
CA ILE A 81 6.19 -16.59 30.03
C ILE A 81 7.53 -17.35 30.08
N ARG A 82 8.26 -17.27 31.20
CA ARG A 82 9.52 -18.01 31.38
C ARG A 82 9.31 -19.51 31.34
N LYS A 83 8.25 -20.04 31.96
CA LYS A 83 7.90 -21.47 31.91
C LYS A 83 7.58 -21.93 30.49
N LEU A 84 6.78 -21.15 29.77
CA LEU A 84 6.50 -21.40 28.35
C LEU A 84 7.80 -21.40 27.53
N ALA A 85 8.70 -20.46 27.81
CA ALA A 85 9.98 -20.36 27.10
C ALA A 85 10.93 -21.53 27.39
N GLU A 86 10.98 -22.00 28.64
CA GLU A 86 11.77 -23.16 29.10
C GLU A 86 11.31 -24.45 28.41
N ALA A 87 10.00 -24.68 28.33
CA ALA A 87 9.44 -25.88 27.69
C ALA A 87 9.80 -26.00 26.19
N ASN A 88 10.04 -24.87 25.51
CA ASN A 88 10.14 -24.83 24.04
C ASN A 88 11.49 -24.33 23.50
N SER A 89 12.53 -24.21 24.33
CA SER A 89 13.81 -23.61 23.90
C SER A 89 13.64 -22.20 23.28
N LEU A 90 12.73 -21.41 23.87
CA LEU A 90 12.42 -20.02 23.49
C LEU A 90 12.97 -19.02 24.53
N GLN A 91 13.92 -19.45 25.35
CA GLN A 91 14.68 -18.57 26.24
C GLN A 91 15.46 -17.52 25.44
N GLY A 92 15.37 -16.25 25.85
CA GLY A 92 15.89 -15.11 25.10
C GLY A 92 15.09 -14.77 23.84
N VAL A 93 13.98 -15.46 23.57
CA VAL A 93 13.09 -15.19 22.44
C VAL A 93 11.83 -14.47 22.91
N ILE A 94 11.06 -15.11 23.80
CA ILE A 94 9.75 -14.60 24.24
C ILE A 94 9.77 -13.97 25.65
N ASN A 95 10.87 -14.08 26.38
CA ASN A 95 11.00 -13.59 27.76
C ASN A 95 11.96 -12.39 27.88
N ASN A 96 12.09 -11.59 26.81
CA ASN A 96 12.90 -10.37 26.81
C ASN A 96 12.16 -9.15 27.39
N ALA A 97 10.83 -9.13 27.28
CA ALA A 97 9.99 -8.08 27.83
C ALA A 97 9.77 -8.30 29.33
N ASP A 98 10.01 -7.26 30.13
CA ASP A 98 9.83 -7.30 31.59
C ASP A 98 8.51 -6.62 31.98
N PHE A 99 7.50 -7.43 32.32
CA PHE A 99 6.17 -6.99 32.71
C PHE A 99 6.10 -6.43 34.15
N ASP A 100 7.19 -6.46 34.90
CA ASP A 100 7.31 -5.86 36.23
C ASP A 100 8.19 -4.60 36.24
N ASP A 101 8.61 -4.09 35.07
CA ASP A 101 9.51 -2.92 34.95
C ASP A 101 8.80 -1.61 35.33
N PRO A 102 9.12 -1.01 36.50
CA PRO A 102 8.40 0.16 36.98
C PRO A 102 8.75 1.44 36.21
N THR A 103 9.87 1.44 35.48
CA THR A 103 10.30 2.59 34.68
C THR A 103 9.51 2.70 33.38
N LYS A 104 8.97 1.57 32.90
CA LYS A 104 8.24 1.47 31.64
C LYS A 104 6.74 1.34 31.82
N LEU A 105 6.30 0.59 32.83
CA LEU A 105 4.90 0.22 33.02
C LEU A 105 4.22 0.95 34.19
N GLY A 106 4.95 1.84 34.88
CA GLY A 106 4.44 2.52 36.07
C GLY A 106 4.65 1.69 37.34
N SER A 107 4.08 2.11 38.47
CA SER A 107 4.26 1.40 39.74
C SER A 107 2.94 1.25 40.51
N GLY A 108 2.88 0.23 41.39
CA GLY A 108 1.69 -0.06 42.18
C GLY A 108 0.46 -0.28 41.31
N LYS A 109 -0.58 0.53 41.53
CA LYS A 109 -1.86 0.40 40.82
C LYS A 109 -1.75 0.66 39.31
N ASP A 110 -0.83 1.53 38.90
CA ASP A 110 -0.64 1.88 37.49
C ASP A 110 -0.12 0.67 36.70
N LEU A 111 0.94 0.01 37.19
CA LEU A 111 1.46 -1.23 36.60
C LEU A 111 0.39 -2.32 36.57
N GLN A 112 -0.31 -2.50 37.69
CA GLN A 112 -1.38 -3.49 37.82
C GLN A 112 -2.46 -3.29 36.75
N ASP A 113 -2.94 -2.05 36.57
CA ASP A 113 -3.97 -1.73 35.59
C ASP A 113 -3.46 -1.89 34.18
N ARG A 114 -2.26 -1.39 33.89
CA ARG A 114 -1.68 -1.42 32.56
C ARG A 114 -1.44 -2.84 32.06
N VAL A 115 -0.83 -3.71 32.86
CA VAL A 115 -0.63 -5.12 32.51
C VAL A 115 -1.97 -5.85 32.38
N SER A 116 -2.94 -5.56 33.26
CA SER A 116 -4.28 -6.16 33.18
C SER A 116 -5.05 -5.73 31.93
N ASN A 117 -4.93 -4.47 31.54
CA ASN A 117 -5.53 -3.92 30.32
C ASN A 117 -4.92 -4.58 29.09
N LEU A 118 -3.59 -4.72 29.04
CA LEU A 118 -2.90 -5.40 27.94
C LEU A 118 -3.39 -6.83 27.75
N ILE A 119 -3.47 -7.62 28.83
CA ILE A 119 -4.03 -8.98 28.77
C ILE A 119 -5.49 -8.94 28.30
N GLY A 120 -6.26 -7.95 28.76
CA GLY A 120 -7.65 -7.75 28.35
C GLY A 120 -7.84 -7.47 26.85
N ILE A 121 -6.93 -6.72 26.22
CA ILE A 121 -7.01 -6.41 24.78
C ILE A 121 -6.86 -7.68 23.94
N PHE A 122 -5.96 -8.59 24.33
CA PHE A 122 -5.73 -9.86 23.60
C PHE A 122 -6.72 -10.97 23.96
N GLN A 123 -7.43 -10.84 25.10
CA GLN A 123 -8.39 -11.85 25.56
C GLN A 123 -9.54 -12.07 24.56
N ASP A 124 -9.98 -11.02 23.88
CA ASP A 124 -11.13 -11.06 22.96
C ASP A 124 -10.77 -11.56 21.55
N ILE A 125 -9.49 -11.86 21.30
CA ILE A 125 -9.01 -12.43 20.04
C ILE A 125 -9.08 -13.96 20.14
N ASP A 126 -9.57 -14.63 19.10
CA ASP A 126 -9.70 -16.09 19.06
C ASP A 126 -8.95 -16.68 17.87
N PHE A 127 -7.88 -17.45 18.15
CA PHE A 127 -7.09 -18.16 17.15
C PHE A 127 -7.43 -19.66 17.06
N THR A 128 -8.56 -20.10 17.62
CA THR A 128 -8.97 -21.51 17.54
C THR A 128 -9.67 -21.90 16.21
N GLY A 129 -9.96 -20.91 15.34
CA GLY A 129 -10.56 -21.09 14.02
C GLY A 129 -9.64 -21.73 12.96
N SER A 130 -10.21 -22.12 11.81
CA SER A 130 -9.63 -23.00 10.76
C SER A 130 -8.13 -22.84 10.44
N ARG A 131 -7.44 -23.99 10.45
CA ARG A 131 -5.98 -24.23 10.36
C ARG A 131 -5.19 -23.55 9.22
N ALA A 132 -5.81 -23.07 8.16
CA ALA A 132 -5.10 -22.52 6.98
C ALA A 132 -5.13 -20.99 6.91
N GLU A 133 -6.26 -20.36 7.23
CA GLU A 133 -6.40 -18.90 7.15
C GLU A 133 -6.02 -18.19 8.46
N GLY A 134 -6.16 -18.86 9.61
CA GLY A 134 -5.79 -18.29 10.92
C GLY A 134 -4.29 -18.04 11.08
N ASP A 135 -3.46 -18.94 10.54
CA ASP A 135 -1.99 -18.83 10.54
C ASP A 135 -1.54 -17.71 9.56
N ASP A 136 -2.12 -17.63 8.36
CA ASP A 136 -1.82 -16.59 7.37
C ASP A 136 -2.24 -15.19 7.83
N LEU A 137 -3.44 -15.06 8.43
CA LEU A 137 -3.99 -13.77 8.87
C LEU A 137 -3.23 -13.20 10.07
N LEU A 138 -2.84 -14.06 11.02
CA LEU A 138 -2.03 -13.65 12.16
C LEU A 138 -0.61 -13.28 11.73
N GLY A 139 -0.02 -14.08 10.84
CA GLY A 139 1.26 -13.79 10.24
C GLY A 139 1.29 -12.43 9.55
N ASP A 140 0.28 -12.15 8.72
CA ASP A 140 0.11 -10.84 8.06
C ASP A 140 -0.01 -9.68 9.07
N ALA A 141 -0.68 -9.89 10.21
CA ALA A 141 -0.79 -8.86 11.24
C ALA A 141 0.49 -8.65 12.03
N TYR A 142 1.25 -9.72 12.25
CA TYR A 142 2.59 -9.61 12.78
C TYR A 142 3.46 -8.78 11.81
N GLU A 143 3.44 -9.08 10.51
CA GLU A 143 4.17 -8.32 9.50
C GLU A 143 3.72 -6.85 9.40
N TYR A 144 2.41 -6.59 9.51
CA TYR A 144 1.87 -5.23 9.57
C TYR A 144 2.45 -4.44 10.75
N LEU A 145 2.47 -5.04 11.95
CA LEU A 145 3.11 -4.45 13.11
C LEU A 145 4.60 -4.21 12.92
N MET A 146 5.30 -5.19 12.36
CA MET A 146 6.72 -5.07 12.04
C MET A 146 6.99 -3.88 11.11
N ARG A 147 6.18 -3.73 10.05
CA ARG A 147 6.25 -2.57 9.14
C ARG A 147 5.99 -1.26 9.88
N HIS A 148 4.99 -1.24 10.76
CA HIS A 148 4.65 -0.07 11.55
C HIS A 148 5.83 0.35 12.46
N PHE A 149 6.43 -0.61 13.17
CA PHE A 149 7.60 -0.39 14.01
C PHE A 149 8.84 0.02 13.22
N ALA A 150 9.05 -0.55 12.04
CA ALA A 150 10.12 -0.13 11.13
C ALA A 150 9.95 1.33 10.68
N THR A 151 8.71 1.75 10.44
CA THR A 151 8.38 3.12 10.04
C THR A 151 8.58 4.10 11.20
N GLN A 152 8.13 3.77 12.41
CA GLN A 152 8.22 4.65 13.58
C GLN A 152 9.62 4.73 14.20
N SER A 153 10.40 3.64 14.15
CA SER A 153 11.67 3.58 14.89
C SER A 153 12.76 4.48 14.30
N GLY A 154 12.68 4.85 13.02
CA GLY A 154 13.65 5.74 12.34
C GLY A 154 15.11 5.26 12.34
N LYS A 155 15.42 4.12 12.98
CA LYS A 155 16.78 3.63 13.19
C LYS A 155 17.31 3.01 11.89
N SER A 156 18.37 3.62 11.39
CA SER A 156 19.06 3.25 10.16
C SER A 156 19.74 1.89 10.28
N LYS A 157 19.28 0.92 9.49
CA LYS A 157 20.06 -0.12 8.79
C LYS A 157 19.04 -1.04 8.11
N GLY A 158 19.11 -1.20 6.79
CA GLY A 158 18.14 -1.97 5.98
C GLY A 158 18.00 -3.46 6.31
N GLN A 159 18.60 -3.94 7.41
CA GLN A 159 18.59 -5.32 7.90
C GLN A 159 17.35 -5.66 8.76
N PHE A 160 16.57 -4.66 9.23
CA PHE A 160 15.47 -4.93 10.17
C PHE A 160 14.20 -5.46 9.50
N TYR A 161 13.86 -4.94 8.31
CA TYR A 161 12.63 -5.29 7.60
C TYR A 161 12.78 -5.01 6.10
N THR A 162 12.49 -6.03 5.28
CA THR A 162 12.39 -5.91 3.82
C THR A 162 10.92 -5.65 3.47
N PRO A 163 10.58 -4.59 2.71
CA PRO A 163 9.20 -4.34 2.30
C PRO A 163 8.55 -5.58 1.68
N ALA A 164 7.32 -5.90 2.11
CA ALA A 164 6.64 -7.14 1.75
C ALA A 164 6.52 -7.33 0.22
N GLU A 165 6.32 -6.25 -0.52
CA GLU A 165 6.22 -6.26 -1.97
C GLU A 165 7.53 -6.68 -2.64
N VAL A 166 8.67 -6.20 -2.12
CA VAL A 166 9.99 -6.61 -2.62
C VAL A 166 10.26 -8.07 -2.26
N SER A 167 9.89 -8.50 -1.04
CA SER A 167 10.02 -9.90 -0.61
C SER A 167 9.23 -10.86 -1.50
N ARG A 168 8.01 -10.50 -1.91
CA ARG A 168 7.19 -11.27 -2.85
C ARG A 168 7.83 -11.37 -4.24
N VAL A 169 8.38 -10.27 -4.76
CA VAL A 169 9.13 -10.30 -6.02
C VAL A 169 10.31 -11.26 -5.89
N MET A 170 11.10 -11.16 -4.82
CA MET A 170 12.26 -12.04 -4.60
C MET A 170 11.89 -13.52 -4.53
N SER A 171 10.82 -13.88 -3.82
CA SER A 171 10.40 -15.28 -3.73
C SER A 171 9.98 -15.85 -5.08
N GLN A 172 9.25 -15.07 -5.88
CA GLN A 172 8.83 -15.47 -7.22
C GLN A 172 10.01 -15.55 -8.21
N LEU A 173 11.04 -14.68 -8.08
CA LEU A 173 12.25 -14.73 -8.90
C LEU A 173 13.02 -16.05 -8.77
N LEU A 174 12.87 -16.77 -7.65
CA LEU A 174 13.45 -18.09 -7.45
C LEU A 174 12.80 -19.16 -8.35
N GLN A 175 11.54 -18.96 -8.78
CA GLN A 175 10.75 -19.92 -9.55
C GLN A 175 10.83 -21.33 -8.94
N ILE A 176 10.48 -21.45 -7.65
CA ILE A 176 10.46 -22.74 -6.95
C ILE A 176 9.37 -23.61 -7.59
N PRO A 177 9.70 -24.80 -8.12
CA PRO A 177 8.68 -25.68 -8.70
C PRO A 177 7.63 -26.11 -7.67
N ALA A 178 6.36 -26.19 -8.05
CA ALA A 178 5.28 -26.62 -7.14
C ALA A 178 5.50 -28.04 -6.56
N GLY A 179 6.16 -28.92 -7.30
CA GLY A 179 6.52 -30.28 -6.86
C GLY A 179 7.81 -30.38 -6.02
N THR A 180 8.36 -29.25 -5.56
CA THR A 180 9.59 -29.24 -4.74
C THR A 180 9.36 -29.99 -3.43
N PRO A 181 10.23 -30.96 -3.04
CA PRO A 181 10.06 -31.70 -1.80
C PRO A 181 10.45 -30.84 -0.58
N LYS A 182 9.80 -31.08 0.56
CA LYS A 182 10.05 -30.36 1.83
C LYS A 182 11.50 -30.43 2.32
N SER A 183 12.24 -31.48 1.93
CA SER A 183 13.67 -31.64 2.23
C SER A 183 14.59 -30.66 1.48
N THR A 184 14.05 -29.90 0.52
CA THR A 184 14.80 -28.88 -0.21
C THR A 184 15.19 -27.75 0.74
N THR A 185 16.45 -27.36 0.71
CA THR A 185 17.01 -26.45 1.72
C THR A 185 17.06 -25.02 1.23
N PHE A 186 16.69 -24.10 2.13
CA PHE A 186 16.59 -22.68 1.85
C PHE A 186 17.27 -21.88 2.96
N TYR A 187 18.08 -20.88 2.59
CA TYR A 187 18.92 -20.14 3.54
C TYR A 187 18.84 -18.63 3.35
N ASP A 188 18.77 -17.88 4.46
CA ASP A 188 19.07 -16.46 4.51
C ASP A 188 20.18 -16.16 5.55
N PRO A 189 21.39 -15.77 5.12
CA PRO A 189 22.50 -15.49 6.01
C PRO A 189 22.35 -14.21 6.84
N THR A 190 21.36 -13.37 6.56
CA THR A 190 21.11 -12.08 7.22
C THR A 190 19.60 -11.90 7.35
N CYS A 191 18.95 -12.87 7.98
CA CYS A 191 17.50 -13.06 7.84
C CYS A 191 16.67 -11.95 8.47
N GLY A 192 17.27 -11.07 9.28
CA GLY A 192 16.54 -10.02 9.95
C GLY A 192 15.39 -10.63 10.75
N SER A 193 14.20 -10.07 10.56
CA SER A 193 12.95 -10.53 11.17
C SER A 193 12.33 -11.79 10.56
N GLY A 194 12.98 -12.42 9.59
CA GLY A 194 12.48 -13.61 8.93
C GLY A 194 11.36 -13.36 7.91
N SER A 195 10.86 -12.13 7.72
CA SER A 195 9.78 -11.85 6.76
C SER A 195 10.10 -12.31 5.33
N LEU A 196 11.35 -12.13 4.89
CA LEU A 196 11.76 -12.59 3.57
C LEU A 196 11.78 -14.13 3.48
N LEU A 197 12.17 -14.82 4.57
CA LEU A 197 12.13 -16.28 4.63
C LEU A 197 10.68 -16.79 4.53
N ILE A 198 9.74 -16.14 5.21
CA ILE A 198 8.30 -16.45 5.15
C ILE A 198 7.78 -16.36 3.72
N LYS A 199 8.02 -15.24 3.00
CA LYS A 199 7.51 -15.10 1.63
C LYS A 199 8.06 -16.14 0.64
N VAL A 200 9.22 -16.74 0.93
CA VAL A 200 9.74 -17.87 0.17
C VAL A 200 9.08 -19.19 0.59
N ALA A 201 8.82 -19.38 1.88
CA ALA A 201 8.07 -20.54 2.37
C ALA A 201 6.64 -20.57 1.78
N ASP A 202 5.95 -19.43 1.76
CA ASP A 202 4.60 -19.28 1.18
C ASP A 202 4.58 -19.61 -0.33
N ALA A 203 5.68 -19.29 -1.04
CA ALA A 203 5.83 -19.59 -2.46
C ALA A 203 6.11 -21.08 -2.76
N ALA A 204 6.29 -21.91 -1.72
CA ALA A 204 6.58 -23.33 -1.84
C ALA A 204 5.44 -24.17 -1.21
N PRO A 205 4.47 -24.65 -1.99
CA PRO A 205 3.25 -25.29 -1.47
C PRO A 205 3.46 -26.50 -0.54
N ASN A 206 4.58 -27.22 -0.70
CA ASN A 206 4.91 -28.38 0.15
C ASN A 206 5.80 -28.02 1.36
N GLY A 207 6.12 -26.73 1.53
CA GLY A 207 7.13 -26.22 2.47
C GLY A 207 8.57 -26.47 2.03
N LEU A 208 9.52 -25.88 2.76
CA LEU A 208 10.97 -26.04 2.58
C LEU A 208 11.64 -26.24 3.95
N THR A 209 12.88 -26.75 3.95
CA THR A 209 13.71 -26.76 5.16
C THR A 209 14.42 -25.42 5.27
N ILE A 210 14.01 -24.62 6.27
CA ILE A 210 14.38 -23.20 6.41
C ILE A 210 15.57 -23.03 7.34
N TYR A 211 16.59 -22.33 6.87
CA TYR A 211 17.79 -21.95 7.62
C TYR A 211 17.94 -20.43 7.62
N GLY A 212 18.35 -19.87 8.76
CA GLY A 212 18.59 -18.44 8.86
C GLY A 212 19.68 -18.09 9.85
N GLN A 213 20.40 -17.01 9.62
CA GLN A 213 21.35 -16.45 10.58
C GLN A 213 21.08 -14.96 10.76
N GLU A 214 21.04 -14.51 12.02
CA GLU A 214 20.86 -13.09 12.36
C GLU A 214 21.85 -12.69 13.45
N ASN A 215 22.47 -11.52 13.31
CA ASN A 215 23.48 -11.02 14.22
C ASN A 215 22.87 -10.37 15.47
N ASP A 216 21.81 -9.58 15.31
CA ASP A 216 21.16 -8.85 16.39
C ASP A 216 20.23 -9.78 17.19
N ASN A 217 20.42 -9.87 18.52
CA ASN A 217 19.69 -10.81 19.37
C ASN A 217 18.17 -10.53 19.40
N ALA A 218 17.77 -9.26 19.48
CA ALA A 218 16.36 -8.89 19.50
C ALA A 218 15.70 -9.24 18.17
N THR A 219 16.39 -8.99 17.05
CA THR A 219 15.91 -9.30 15.70
C THR A 219 15.85 -10.81 15.44
N TRP A 220 16.83 -11.57 15.93
CA TRP A 220 16.82 -13.03 15.90
C TRP A 220 15.60 -13.60 16.65
N ALA A 221 15.30 -13.06 17.84
CA ALA A 221 14.11 -13.45 18.60
C ALA A 221 12.82 -13.19 17.82
N LEU A 222 12.71 -12.02 17.17
CA LEU A 222 11.58 -11.70 16.28
C LEU A 222 11.44 -12.71 15.15
N ALA A 223 12.55 -13.09 14.48
CA ALA A 223 12.52 -14.07 13.40
C ALA A 223 11.98 -15.44 13.85
N ARG A 224 12.42 -15.92 15.02
CA ARG A 224 11.94 -17.20 15.57
C ARG A 224 10.45 -17.16 15.92
N MET A 225 9.98 -16.09 16.55
CA MET A 225 8.54 -15.90 16.80
C MET A 225 7.76 -15.86 15.49
N ASN A 226 8.26 -15.10 14.51
CA ASN A 226 7.61 -14.92 13.22
C ASN A 226 7.45 -16.23 12.44
N MET A 227 8.48 -17.09 12.46
CA MET A 227 8.40 -18.44 11.88
C MET A 227 7.29 -19.29 12.50
N ILE A 228 7.20 -19.32 13.84
CA ILE A 228 6.20 -20.11 14.56
C ILE A 228 4.78 -19.60 14.27
N LEU A 229 4.60 -18.28 14.22
CA LEU A 229 3.32 -17.65 13.92
C LEU A 229 2.81 -17.95 12.50
N HIS A 230 3.71 -18.28 11.58
CA HIS A 230 3.41 -18.68 10.20
C HIS A 230 3.51 -20.21 10.00
N GLY A 231 3.40 -21.03 11.04
CA GLY A 231 3.40 -22.50 10.92
C GLY A 231 4.72 -23.11 10.44
N ASN A 232 5.84 -22.39 10.59
CA ASN A 232 7.18 -22.83 10.22
C ASN A 232 8.00 -23.20 11.48
N GLU A 233 7.46 -24.00 12.39
CA GLU A 233 8.07 -24.31 13.70
C GLU A 233 9.38 -25.10 13.58
N THR A 234 9.60 -25.82 12.47
CA THR A 234 10.80 -26.64 12.22
C THR A 234 11.98 -25.87 11.61
N HIS A 235 11.98 -24.55 11.67
CA HIS A 235 13.06 -23.70 11.17
C HIS A 235 14.35 -23.86 11.99
N GLU A 236 15.51 -23.63 11.36
CA GLU A 236 16.79 -23.50 12.04
C GLU A 236 17.34 -22.08 11.88
N ILE A 237 16.95 -21.18 12.79
CA ILE A 237 17.41 -19.79 12.81
C ILE A 237 18.34 -19.57 14.01
N VAL A 238 19.58 -19.18 13.74
CA VAL A 238 20.66 -19.10 14.75
C VAL A 238 21.20 -17.68 14.90
N GLN A 239 21.57 -17.32 16.13
CA GLN A 239 22.14 -16.01 16.44
C GLN A 239 23.67 -16.00 16.20
N GLY A 240 24.17 -14.99 15.49
CA GLY A 240 25.61 -14.75 15.32
C GLY A 240 25.97 -13.95 14.08
N ASN A 241 27.19 -13.39 14.05
CA ASN A 241 27.69 -12.66 12.90
C ASN A 241 28.07 -13.58 11.74
N THR A 242 27.37 -13.47 10.61
CA THR A 242 27.54 -14.30 9.41
C THR A 242 28.98 -14.34 8.87
N LEU A 243 29.68 -13.21 8.90
CA LEU A 243 31.02 -13.12 8.30
C LEU A 243 32.10 -13.57 9.27
N ALA A 244 31.99 -13.22 10.55
CA ALA A 244 32.97 -13.56 11.59
C ALA A 244 32.81 -14.99 12.11
N ASP A 245 31.57 -15.40 12.36
CA ASP A 245 31.19 -16.70 12.93
C ASP A 245 30.01 -17.30 12.14
N PRO A 246 30.25 -17.77 10.90
CA PRO A 246 29.23 -18.48 10.14
C PRO A 246 28.82 -19.76 10.88
N LYS A 247 27.53 -19.87 11.19
CA LYS A 247 26.99 -20.97 12.00
C LYS A 247 26.73 -22.25 11.18
N PHE A 248 26.38 -22.10 9.91
CA PHE A 248 26.14 -23.23 9.00
C PHE A 248 27.41 -23.62 8.25
N ARG A 249 28.22 -24.47 8.90
CA ARG A 249 29.49 -24.95 8.37
C ARG A 249 29.87 -26.32 8.91
N GLU A 250 30.68 -27.03 8.15
CA GLU A 250 31.38 -28.25 8.55
C GLU A 250 32.89 -27.98 8.53
N GLY A 251 33.47 -27.78 9.72
CA GLY A 251 34.86 -27.33 9.85
C GLY A 251 35.09 -25.96 9.22
N ASP A 252 35.94 -25.89 8.20
CA ASP A 252 36.27 -24.67 7.45
C ASP A 252 35.48 -24.55 6.12
N LYS A 253 34.46 -25.40 5.91
CA LYS A 253 33.59 -25.37 4.71
C LYS A 253 32.18 -24.91 5.07
N LEU A 254 31.66 -23.93 4.33
CA LEU A 254 30.27 -23.49 4.48
C LEU A 254 29.30 -24.56 3.98
N THR A 255 28.19 -24.73 4.71
CA THR A 255 27.06 -25.55 4.25
C THR A 255 26.45 -24.94 2.98
N THR A 256 25.95 -25.79 2.08
CA THR A 256 25.37 -25.34 0.81
C THR A 256 23.88 -25.66 0.70
N PHE A 257 23.13 -24.74 0.11
CA PHE A 257 21.67 -24.76 0.05
C PHE A 257 21.14 -24.73 -1.39
N ASP A 258 19.91 -25.21 -1.60
CA ASP A 258 19.25 -25.22 -2.93
C ASP A 258 18.78 -23.82 -3.32
N TYR A 259 18.19 -23.10 -2.36
CA TYR A 259 17.73 -21.74 -2.54
C TYR A 259 18.37 -20.79 -1.53
N LEU A 260 18.55 -19.53 -1.94
CA LEU A 260 19.05 -18.47 -1.07
C LEU A 260 18.31 -17.16 -1.32
N VAL A 261 17.99 -16.45 -0.25
CA VAL A 261 17.64 -15.02 -0.34
C VAL A 261 18.41 -14.23 0.69
N ALA A 262 18.61 -12.95 0.45
CA ALA A 262 19.13 -12.06 1.48
C ALA A 262 18.84 -10.59 1.18
N ASN A 263 18.65 -9.83 2.26
CA ASN A 263 18.79 -8.38 2.28
C ASN A 263 19.90 -8.00 3.28
N PRO A 264 21.18 -8.18 2.93
CA PRO A 264 22.28 -7.90 3.84
C PRO A 264 22.35 -6.42 4.20
N PRO A 265 22.95 -6.04 5.35
CA PRO A 265 23.18 -4.65 5.67
C PRO A 265 24.09 -3.98 4.62
N PHE A 266 23.64 -2.84 4.09
CA PHE A 266 24.36 -2.15 3.02
C PHE A 266 25.64 -1.47 3.52
N SER A 267 26.71 -1.66 2.76
CA SER A 267 27.98 -0.94 2.85
C SER A 267 28.58 -0.92 4.26
N VAL A 268 28.53 -2.06 4.96
CA VAL A 268 29.10 -2.22 6.30
C VAL A 268 30.60 -1.96 6.25
N LYS A 269 31.04 -0.86 6.87
CA LYS A 269 32.46 -0.44 6.89
C LYS A 269 33.34 -1.28 7.82
N THR A 270 32.72 -2.00 8.75
CA THR A 270 33.38 -2.78 9.81
C THR A 270 33.18 -4.28 9.64
N TRP A 271 32.94 -4.73 8.41
CA TRP A 271 32.58 -6.13 8.13
C TRP A 271 33.69 -7.12 8.47
N LYS A 272 34.96 -6.66 8.50
CA LYS A 272 36.12 -7.47 8.90
C LYS A 272 36.26 -7.68 10.41
N ASN A 273 35.49 -6.99 11.24
CA ASN A 273 35.59 -7.16 12.69
C ASN A 273 35.28 -8.62 13.08
N GLY A 274 36.24 -9.29 13.73
CA GLY A 274 36.12 -10.70 14.14
C GLY A 274 36.27 -11.72 13.01
N VAL A 275 36.58 -11.30 11.78
CA VAL A 275 36.80 -12.22 10.65
C VAL A 275 38.23 -12.75 10.69
N GLU A 276 38.42 -13.93 11.29
CA GLU A 276 39.73 -14.61 11.36
C GLU A 276 39.96 -15.57 10.20
N LYS A 277 38.89 -16.13 9.63
CA LYS A 277 38.91 -17.09 8.52
C LYS A 277 37.92 -16.69 7.43
N ASP A 278 38.23 -17.00 6.19
CA ASP A 278 37.36 -16.73 5.04
C ASP A 278 36.42 -17.91 4.69
N TYR A 279 36.65 -19.11 5.23
CA TYR A 279 35.86 -20.32 4.96
C TYR A 279 35.72 -20.62 3.45
N GLY A 280 36.74 -20.26 2.66
CA GLY A 280 36.78 -20.43 1.20
C GLY A 280 35.79 -19.56 0.44
N ARG A 281 35.22 -18.51 1.06
CA ARG A 281 34.23 -17.63 0.42
C ARG A 281 34.84 -16.77 -0.69
N PHE A 282 36.15 -16.54 -0.67
CA PHE A 282 36.88 -15.72 -1.64
C PHE A 282 37.65 -16.54 -2.69
N ASP A 283 37.45 -17.87 -2.75
CA ASP A 283 38.20 -18.76 -3.66
C ASP A 283 38.06 -18.36 -5.14
N GLY A 284 39.17 -17.90 -5.71
CA GLY A 284 39.25 -17.43 -7.10
C GLY A 284 38.54 -16.09 -7.35
N PHE A 285 38.36 -15.27 -6.31
CA PHE A 285 37.92 -13.89 -6.37
C PHE A 285 38.97 -12.97 -5.72
N ALA A 286 38.95 -11.68 -6.05
CA ALA A 286 39.70 -10.70 -5.28
C ALA A 286 39.06 -10.50 -3.90
N THR A 287 39.85 -10.10 -2.89
CA THR A 287 39.32 -9.79 -1.56
C THR A 287 38.45 -8.52 -1.61
N PRO A 288 37.24 -8.54 -1.01
CA PRO A 288 36.40 -7.35 -0.92
C PRO A 288 37.10 -6.19 -0.18
N PRO A 289 36.78 -4.92 -0.51
CA PRO A 289 37.38 -3.76 0.17
C PRO A 289 37.06 -3.71 1.67
N ASP A 290 38.04 -3.38 2.50
CA ASP A 290 37.87 -3.32 3.97
C ASP A 290 36.75 -2.39 4.43
N LYS A 291 36.53 -1.29 3.72
CA LYS A 291 35.51 -0.29 4.05
C LYS A 291 34.15 -0.54 3.39
N ASN A 292 33.96 -1.67 2.71
CA ASN A 292 32.69 -2.01 2.07
C ASN A 292 32.44 -3.53 2.04
N GLY A 293 31.49 -3.99 2.87
CA GLY A 293 31.15 -5.40 3.02
C GLY A 293 30.19 -5.98 1.98
N ASP A 294 29.68 -5.21 1.02
CA ASP A 294 28.64 -5.67 0.07
C ASP A 294 29.05 -6.99 -0.63
N TYR A 295 30.25 -7.02 -1.23
CA TYR A 295 30.78 -8.22 -1.88
C TYR A 295 31.20 -9.31 -0.90
N ALA A 296 31.51 -8.99 0.36
CA ALA A 296 31.82 -10.02 1.36
C ALA A 296 30.58 -10.87 1.68
N PHE A 297 29.42 -10.23 1.83
CA PHE A 297 28.14 -10.92 1.96
C PHE A 297 27.75 -11.65 0.66
N LEU A 298 27.87 -11.00 -0.51
CA LEU A 298 27.52 -11.65 -1.78
C LEU A 298 28.36 -12.91 -2.03
N LEU A 299 29.66 -12.87 -1.76
CA LEU A 299 30.53 -14.03 -1.94
C LEU A 299 30.30 -15.13 -0.90
N HIS A 300 29.90 -14.78 0.33
CA HIS A 300 29.38 -15.76 1.30
C HIS A 300 28.17 -16.51 0.73
N MET A 301 27.19 -15.78 0.20
CA MET A 301 25.99 -16.35 -0.41
C MET A 301 26.32 -17.22 -1.63
N VAL A 302 27.19 -16.73 -2.52
CA VAL A 302 27.67 -17.51 -3.67
C VAL A 302 28.34 -18.78 -3.19
N LYS A 303 29.15 -18.77 -2.14
CA LYS A 303 29.80 -19.98 -1.60
C LYS A 303 28.79 -20.94 -0.98
N SER A 304 27.77 -20.43 -0.29
CA SER A 304 26.69 -21.19 0.35
C SER A 304 25.61 -21.70 -0.63
N LEU A 305 25.71 -21.42 -1.94
CA LEU A 305 24.80 -22.01 -2.94
C LEU A 305 25.35 -23.32 -3.51
N LYS A 306 24.52 -24.37 -3.57
CA LYS A 306 24.81 -25.61 -4.31
C LYS A 306 25.10 -25.30 -5.79
N SER A 307 25.80 -26.20 -6.49
CA SER A 307 26.06 -26.03 -7.93
C SER A 307 24.80 -25.98 -8.80
N THR A 308 23.69 -26.51 -8.31
CA THR A 308 22.36 -26.45 -8.93
C THR A 308 21.46 -25.38 -8.33
N GLY A 309 21.97 -24.61 -7.35
CA GLY A 309 21.18 -23.68 -6.56
C GLY A 309 20.96 -22.33 -7.23
N ARG A 310 19.93 -21.64 -6.74
CA ARG A 310 19.50 -20.31 -7.20
C ARG A 310 19.30 -19.38 -6.00
N GLY A 311 19.59 -18.11 -6.16
CA GLY A 311 19.27 -17.13 -5.12
C GLY A 311 18.89 -15.76 -5.65
N ALA A 312 18.32 -14.94 -4.78
CA ALA A 312 17.99 -13.54 -5.04
C ALA A 312 18.52 -12.67 -3.91
N VAL A 313 19.30 -11.63 -4.22
CA VAL A 313 19.99 -10.82 -3.21
C VAL A 313 19.75 -9.35 -3.47
N ILE A 314 19.30 -8.61 -2.46
CA ILE A 314 19.18 -7.15 -2.54
C ILE A 314 20.54 -6.51 -2.21
N LEU A 315 21.02 -5.64 -3.10
CA LEU A 315 22.26 -4.89 -2.90
C LEU A 315 22.11 -3.44 -3.39
N PRO A 316 22.89 -2.49 -2.86
CA PRO A 316 22.92 -1.13 -3.39
C PRO A 316 23.53 -1.12 -4.80
N HIS A 317 23.09 -0.21 -5.67
CA HIS A 317 23.56 -0.13 -7.06
C HIS A 317 25.08 -0.06 -7.23
N GLY A 318 25.82 0.42 -6.23
CA GLY A 318 27.28 0.51 -6.31
C GLY A 318 27.97 -0.83 -6.61
N VAL A 319 27.40 -1.98 -6.22
CA VAL A 319 27.97 -3.28 -6.59
C VAL A 319 28.07 -3.47 -8.11
N LEU A 320 27.17 -2.83 -8.86
CA LEU A 320 27.08 -2.94 -10.31
C LEU A 320 28.23 -2.23 -11.03
N PHE A 321 28.83 -1.18 -10.44
CA PHE A 321 29.72 -0.30 -11.19
C PHE A 321 30.98 0.18 -10.46
N ARG A 322 31.11 -0.03 -9.14
CA ARG A 322 32.32 0.37 -8.41
C ARG A 322 33.57 -0.34 -8.96
N GLY A 323 34.70 0.36 -8.93
CA GLY A 323 35.99 -0.06 -9.51
C GLY A 323 36.84 -0.95 -8.59
N ASN A 324 38.15 -0.99 -8.85
CA ASN A 324 39.16 -1.69 -8.02
C ASN A 324 38.86 -3.18 -7.82
N SER A 325 39.00 -3.71 -6.59
CA SER A 325 38.76 -5.12 -6.30
C SER A 325 37.31 -5.54 -6.58
N GLU A 326 36.33 -4.65 -6.39
CA GLU A 326 34.93 -4.93 -6.71
C GLU A 326 34.72 -5.18 -8.21
N ALA A 327 35.43 -4.44 -9.08
CA ALA A 327 35.38 -4.70 -10.52
C ALA A 327 35.97 -6.07 -10.89
N GLN A 328 37.04 -6.50 -10.22
CA GLN A 328 37.63 -7.83 -10.44
C GLN A 328 36.69 -8.94 -9.96
N ILE A 329 36.05 -8.78 -8.80
CA ILE A 329 35.05 -9.72 -8.29
C ILE A 329 33.88 -9.82 -9.26
N ARG A 330 33.34 -8.68 -9.72
CA ARG A 330 32.22 -8.62 -10.66
C ARG A 330 32.54 -9.32 -11.98
N LYS A 331 33.72 -9.03 -12.55
CA LYS A 331 34.22 -9.69 -13.76
C LYS A 331 34.24 -11.20 -13.62
N GLU A 332 34.73 -11.72 -12.50
CA GLU A 332 34.75 -13.17 -12.28
C GLU A 332 33.37 -13.78 -12.01
N LEU A 333 32.44 -13.05 -11.38
CA LEU A 333 31.05 -13.51 -11.27
C LEU A 333 30.37 -13.63 -12.64
N ILE A 334 30.62 -12.68 -13.55
CA ILE A 334 30.09 -12.67 -14.92
C ILE A 334 30.70 -13.81 -15.74
N LYS A 335 32.02 -13.99 -15.71
CA LYS A 335 32.71 -15.07 -16.44
C LYS A 335 32.29 -16.46 -15.98
N ARG A 336 32.06 -16.65 -14.68
CA ARG A 336 31.50 -17.90 -14.14
C ARG A 336 30.02 -18.08 -14.48
N GLY A 337 29.40 -17.05 -15.06
CA GLY A 337 27.99 -17.01 -15.41
C GLY A 337 27.05 -16.97 -14.22
N TYR A 338 27.50 -16.62 -13.01
CA TYR A 338 26.67 -16.79 -11.80
C TYR A 338 25.52 -15.79 -11.70
N ILE A 339 25.63 -14.61 -12.31
CA ILE A 339 24.56 -13.61 -12.36
C ILE A 339 23.64 -13.97 -13.54
N LYS A 340 22.38 -14.26 -13.23
CA LYS A 340 21.33 -14.57 -14.23
C LYS A 340 20.55 -13.34 -14.64
N ALA A 341 20.18 -12.50 -13.67
CA ALA A 341 19.41 -11.29 -13.93
C ALA A 341 19.71 -10.18 -12.91
N ILE A 342 19.41 -8.94 -13.30
CA ILE A 342 19.52 -7.73 -12.47
C ILE A 342 18.21 -6.97 -12.57
N ILE A 343 17.59 -6.68 -11.43
CA ILE A 343 16.36 -5.90 -11.36
C ILE A 343 16.67 -4.62 -10.58
N GLY A 344 16.68 -3.47 -11.25
CA GLY A 344 16.79 -2.16 -10.62
C GLY A 344 15.47 -1.75 -9.98
N LEU A 345 15.48 -1.42 -8.69
CA LEU A 345 14.28 -1.05 -7.95
C LEU A 345 14.15 0.48 -7.82
N PRO A 346 12.92 0.99 -7.59
CA PRO A 346 12.72 2.38 -7.22
C PRO A 346 13.56 2.84 -6.02
N ALA A 347 14.00 4.09 -6.06
CA ALA A 347 14.58 4.73 -4.88
C ALA A 347 13.54 4.84 -3.75
N ASN A 348 13.99 5.14 -2.52
CA ASN A 348 13.10 5.34 -1.35
C ASN A 348 12.12 4.19 -1.02
N LEU A 349 12.36 2.95 -1.48
CA LEU A 349 11.58 1.78 -1.06
C LEU A 349 11.94 1.31 0.35
N PHE A 350 13.22 1.30 0.68
CA PHE A 350 13.71 0.71 1.92
C PHE A 350 13.62 1.67 3.10
N TYR A 351 13.34 1.13 4.28
CA TYR A 351 13.39 1.89 5.53
C TYR A 351 14.85 2.16 5.92
N GLY A 352 15.13 3.34 6.48
CA GLY A 352 16.47 3.72 6.92
C GLY A 352 17.48 4.12 5.82
N THR A 353 17.12 4.06 4.53
CA THR A 353 17.91 4.62 3.42
C THR A 353 16.99 5.15 2.30
N GLY A 354 17.47 6.14 1.55
CA GLY A 354 16.79 6.61 0.33
C GLY A 354 17.44 6.11 -0.97
N ILE A 355 18.58 5.41 -0.84
CA ILE A 355 19.41 4.98 -1.97
C ILE A 355 18.65 3.90 -2.77
N PRO A 356 18.68 3.95 -4.12
CA PRO A 356 18.15 2.88 -4.96
C PRO A 356 18.95 1.58 -4.78
N ALA A 357 18.24 0.47 -4.76
CA ALA A 357 18.81 -0.87 -4.67
C ALA A 357 18.44 -1.70 -5.89
N CYS A 358 19.13 -2.82 -6.07
CA CYS A 358 18.85 -3.79 -7.11
C CYS A 358 18.74 -5.19 -6.51
N ILE A 359 18.03 -6.07 -7.19
CA ILE A 359 18.02 -7.51 -6.92
C ILE A 359 18.99 -8.16 -7.91
N LEU A 360 20.00 -8.85 -7.40
CA LEU A 360 20.82 -9.78 -8.18
C LEU A 360 20.21 -11.17 -8.09
N VAL A 361 19.80 -11.72 -9.22
CA VAL A 361 19.38 -13.11 -9.32
C VAL A 361 20.60 -13.96 -9.67
N LEU A 362 20.97 -14.86 -8.77
CA LEU A 362 22.06 -15.81 -8.90
C LEU A 362 21.51 -17.16 -9.34
N ASP A 363 22.14 -17.80 -10.32
CA ASP A 363 21.76 -19.16 -10.72
C ASP A 363 23.00 -19.94 -11.13
N LYS A 364 23.44 -20.90 -10.32
CA LYS A 364 24.60 -21.73 -10.65
C LYS A 364 24.25 -22.84 -11.63
N LYS A 365 22.98 -23.20 -11.75
CA LYS A 365 22.53 -24.18 -12.74
C LYS A 365 22.71 -23.60 -14.14
N GLY A 366 23.42 -24.33 -14.99
CA GLY A 366 23.71 -23.91 -16.38
C GLY A 366 24.57 -22.65 -16.49
N ALA A 367 25.31 -22.28 -15.45
CA ALA A 367 26.11 -21.04 -15.45
C ALA A 367 27.23 -21.04 -16.50
N THR A 368 27.84 -22.20 -16.75
CA THR A 368 28.92 -22.36 -17.76
C THR A 368 28.46 -22.11 -19.20
N SER A 369 27.17 -22.23 -19.49
CA SER A 369 26.59 -21.99 -20.82
C SER A 369 25.86 -20.66 -20.92
N ARG A 370 25.93 -19.80 -19.90
CA ARG A 370 25.21 -18.53 -19.87
C ARG A 370 25.92 -17.47 -20.71
N THR A 371 25.20 -16.88 -21.65
CA THR A 371 25.76 -15.96 -22.67
C THR A 371 25.47 -14.48 -22.40
N GLY A 372 24.83 -14.15 -21.28
CA GLY A 372 24.41 -12.79 -20.97
C GLY A 372 23.63 -12.69 -19.67
N ILE A 373 23.17 -11.49 -19.37
CA ILE A 373 22.41 -11.14 -18.16
C ILE A 373 21.11 -10.47 -18.59
N PHE A 374 19.99 -10.94 -18.06
CA PHE A 374 18.71 -10.26 -18.27
C PHE A 374 18.58 -9.07 -17.30
N MET A 375 18.34 -7.87 -17.83
CA MET A 375 18.25 -6.65 -17.02
C MET A 375 16.83 -6.10 -17.06
N ILE A 376 16.35 -5.61 -15.92
CA ILE A 376 15.08 -4.89 -15.76
C ILE A 376 15.35 -3.58 -15.02
N ASP A 377 14.90 -2.45 -15.57
CA ASP A 377 14.82 -1.17 -14.87
C ASP A 377 13.39 -0.90 -14.42
N ALA A 378 13.08 -1.31 -13.18
CA ALA A 378 11.78 -1.04 -12.57
C ALA A 378 11.77 0.28 -11.76
N SER A 379 12.78 1.15 -11.91
CA SER A 379 12.96 2.33 -11.04
C SER A 379 11.82 3.35 -11.09
N LYS A 380 10.99 3.30 -12.13
CA LYS A 380 9.84 4.20 -12.34
C LYS A 380 8.50 3.60 -11.90
N GLY A 381 8.44 2.29 -11.64
CA GLY A 381 7.22 1.59 -11.24
C GLY A 381 7.02 1.65 -9.72
N PHE A 382 6.30 2.67 -9.24
CA PHE A 382 5.90 2.79 -7.83
C PHE A 382 4.71 3.74 -7.64
N GLU A 383 4.10 3.67 -6.47
CA GLU A 383 3.24 4.72 -5.90
C GLU A 383 3.93 5.40 -4.71
N LYS A 384 3.48 6.63 -4.40
CA LYS A 384 3.92 7.36 -3.22
C LYS A 384 3.13 6.88 -2.00
N ASP A 385 3.85 6.53 -0.95
CA ASP A 385 3.30 6.16 0.36
C ASP A 385 3.98 7.02 1.45
N GLY A 386 3.41 8.21 1.67
CA GLY A 386 4.03 9.26 2.48
C GLY A 386 5.41 9.66 1.93
N GLN A 387 6.46 9.52 2.76
CA GLN A 387 7.85 9.82 2.38
C GLN A 387 8.55 8.67 1.66
N LYS A 388 7.89 7.51 1.54
CA LYS A 388 8.44 6.31 0.92
C LYS A 388 7.75 6.03 -0.41
N ASN A 389 8.41 5.24 -1.22
CA ASN A 389 7.83 4.66 -2.42
C ASN A 389 7.37 3.24 -2.08
N ARG A 390 6.37 2.74 -2.79
CA ARG A 390 5.85 1.37 -2.67
C ARG A 390 5.62 0.77 -4.05
N LEU A 391 5.92 -0.51 -4.21
CA LEU A 391 5.56 -1.23 -5.44
C LEU A 391 4.07 -1.52 -5.43
N ARG A 392 3.37 -1.18 -6.51
CA ARG A 392 1.98 -1.56 -6.71
C ARG A 392 1.89 -3.03 -7.16
N PRO A 393 0.70 -3.65 -7.08
CA PRO A 393 0.45 -4.97 -7.68
C PRO A 393 0.91 -5.06 -9.14
N ARG A 394 0.65 -4.01 -9.94
CA ARG A 394 1.08 -3.93 -11.34
C ARG A 394 2.58 -3.94 -11.55
N ASP A 395 3.33 -3.26 -10.67
CA ASP A 395 4.78 -3.13 -10.80
C ASP A 395 5.43 -4.49 -10.53
N MET A 396 5.00 -5.17 -9.46
CA MET A 396 5.45 -6.53 -9.14
C MET A 396 5.13 -7.48 -10.29
N ARG A 397 3.89 -7.44 -10.79
CA ARG A 397 3.44 -8.33 -11.86
C ARG A 397 4.22 -8.13 -13.15
N LYS A 398 4.45 -6.88 -13.57
CA LYS A 398 5.24 -6.55 -14.76
C LYS A 398 6.70 -6.99 -14.66
N ILE A 399 7.34 -6.83 -13.50
CA ILE A 399 8.70 -7.34 -13.25
C ILE A 399 8.73 -8.86 -13.47
N MET A 400 7.73 -9.57 -12.95
CA MET A 400 7.69 -11.02 -13.00
C MET A 400 7.40 -11.56 -14.39
N ASP A 401 6.44 -11.00 -15.11
CA ASP A 401 6.17 -11.37 -16.50
C ASP A 401 7.39 -11.12 -17.40
N ALA A 402 8.05 -9.98 -17.24
CA ALA A 402 9.27 -9.66 -17.96
C ALA A 402 10.40 -10.67 -17.66
N TYR A 403 10.62 -11.00 -16.39
CA TYR A 403 11.67 -11.95 -15.98
C TYR A 403 11.39 -13.38 -16.46
N VAL A 404 10.15 -13.88 -16.30
CA VAL A 404 9.78 -15.25 -16.65
C VAL A 404 9.85 -15.46 -18.16
N ARG A 405 9.39 -14.48 -18.94
CA ARG A 405 9.39 -14.55 -20.41
C ARG A 405 10.71 -14.10 -21.04
N GLN A 406 11.60 -13.47 -20.26
CA GLN A 406 12.74 -12.69 -20.77
C GLN A 406 12.31 -11.71 -21.87
N ALA A 407 11.18 -11.03 -21.65
CA ALA A 407 10.62 -10.12 -22.64
C ALA A 407 11.51 -8.88 -22.81
N ASP A 408 11.84 -8.55 -24.06
CA ASP A 408 12.42 -7.25 -24.39
C ASP A 408 11.28 -6.22 -24.40
N ILE A 409 11.31 -5.30 -23.45
CA ILE A 409 10.27 -4.27 -23.27
C ILE A 409 10.98 -2.93 -23.31
N ASP A 410 10.56 -2.08 -24.26
CA ASP A 410 11.18 -0.77 -24.48
C ASP A 410 11.34 0.01 -23.17
N ARG A 411 12.55 0.51 -22.93
CA ARG A 411 12.95 1.27 -21.73
C ARG A 411 12.78 0.58 -20.37
N PHE A 412 12.43 -0.71 -20.35
CA PHE A 412 12.12 -1.45 -19.13
C PHE A 412 12.95 -2.71 -18.96
N SER A 413 13.08 -3.56 -19.98
CA SER A 413 13.84 -4.81 -19.85
C SER A 413 14.51 -5.24 -21.13
N ARG A 414 15.72 -5.84 -21.01
CA ARG A 414 16.53 -6.27 -22.15
C ARG A 414 17.46 -7.41 -21.75
N PHE A 415 17.67 -8.37 -22.66
CA PHE A 415 18.75 -9.35 -22.51
C PHE A 415 20.05 -8.75 -23.01
N VAL A 416 21.06 -8.63 -22.14
CA VAL A 416 22.36 -8.05 -22.47
C VAL A 416 23.40 -9.16 -22.66
N PRO A 417 23.93 -9.36 -23.88
CA PRO A 417 24.95 -10.37 -24.14
C PRO A 417 26.26 -10.07 -23.39
N ASN A 418 26.97 -11.12 -22.98
CA ASN A 418 28.29 -10.98 -22.35
C ASN A 418 29.25 -10.20 -23.26
N SER A 419 29.21 -10.38 -24.58
CA SER A 419 30.05 -9.62 -25.51
C SER A 419 29.86 -8.10 -25.41
N GLU A 420 28.65 -7.61 -25.09
CA GLU A 420 28.38 -6.19 -24.87
C GLU A 420 28.85 -5.72 -23.49
N ILE A 421 28.75 -6.60 -22.48
CA ILE A 421 29.22 -6.34 -21.11
C ILE A 421 30.76 -6.27 -21.06
N GLU A 422 31.43 -7.12 -21.83
CA GLU A 422 32.89 -7.23 -21.92
C GLU A 422 33.53 -6.15 -22.79
N ASP A 423 32.76 -5.48 -23.65
CA ASP A 423 33.24 -4.41 -24.51
C ASP A 423 33.96 -3.32 -23.70
N ALA A 424 35.02 -2.75 -24.25
CA ALA A 424 35.84 -1.75 -23.56
C ALA A 424 35.04 -0.51 -23.10
N LYS A 425 33.90 -0.19 -23.75
CA LYS A 425 33.01 0.90 -23.33
C LYS A 425 32.28 0.60 -22.02
N ASN A 426 32.01 -0.68 -21.76
CA ASN A 426 31.33 -1.14 -20.56
C ASN A 426 32.29 -1.71 -19.51
N ASP A 427 33.35 -2.43 -19.90
CA ASP A 427 34.37 -3.02 -19.02
C ASP A 427 33.77 -3.70 -17.78
N TYR A 428 32.84 -4.62 -18.02
CA TYR A 428 32.10 -5.35 -17.00
C TYR A 428 31.28 -4.46 -16.05
N ASN A 429 31.01 -3.20 -16.38
CA ASN A 429 30.15 -2.30 -15.62
C ASN A 429 28.68 -2.66 -15.86
N LEU A 430 27.97 -3.06 -14.81
CA LEU A 430 26.58 -3.50 -14.86
C LEU A 430 25.59 -2.37 -14.51
N ASN A 431 26.00 -1.09 -14.57
CA ASN A 431 25.09 0.02 -14.32
C ASN A 431 23.96 0.00 -15.35
N ILE A 432 22.72 -0.21 -14.88
CA ILE A 432 21.54 -0.48 -15.72
C ILE A 432 21.34 0.58 -16.83
N PRO A 433 21.49 1.90 -16.58
CA PRO A 433 21.37 2.94 -17.62
C PRO A 433 22.35 2.84 -18.79
N ARG A 434 23.38 2.00 -18.71
CA ARG A 434 24.29 1.73 -19.86
C ARG A 434 23.65 0.82 -20.90
N TYR A 435 22.62 0.08 -20.53
CA TYR A 435 22.00 -0.97 -21.33
C TYR A 435 20.53 -0.71 -21.62
N ILE A 436 19.85 0.00 -20.73
CA ILE A 436 18.44 0.36 -20.81
C ILE A 436 18.31 1.86 -20.55
N ASP A 437 17.91 2.62 -21.56
CA ASP A 437 17.59 4.03 -21.40
C ASP A 437 16.16 4.20 -20.88
N SER A 438 16.01 4.35 -19.57
CA SER A 438 14.73 4.60 -18.90
C SER A 438 14.41 6.09 -18.74
N SER A 439 15.20 6.97 -19.35
CA SER A 439 14.91 8.39 -19.33
C SER A 439 13.61 8.67 -20.08
N LYS A 440 12.85 9.65 -19.61
CA LYS A 440 11.77 10.20 -20.43
C LYS A 440 12.45 10.93 -21.59
N PRO A 441 12.00 10.76 -22.84
CA PRO A 441 12.48 11.62 -23.91
C PRO A 441 12.18 13.05 -23.50
N GLU A 442 13.20 13.90 -23.44
CA GLU A 442 12.96 15.33 -23.26
C GLU A 442 12.27 15.87 -24.51
N ASP A 443 11.34 16.79 -24.32
CA ASP A 443 10.76 17.52 -25.44
C ASP A 443 11.86 18.31 -26.12
N ILE A 444 12.26 17.86 -27.31
CA ILE A 444 13.29 18.53 -28.08
C ILE A 444 12.70 19.84 -28.59
N HIS A 445 13.14 20.97 -28.01
CA HIS A 445 12.73 22.29 -28.44
C HIS A 445 13.09 22.51 -29.91
N ASP A 446 12.08 22.79 -30.73
CA ASP A 446 12.31 23.13 -32.12
C ASP A 446 12.53 24.63 -32.31
N LEU A 447 13.77 25.03 -32.61
CA LEU A 447 14.13 26.43 -32.80
C LEU A 447 13.32 27.09 -33.93
N ARG A 448 12.98 26.35 -34.99
CA ARG A 448 12.18 26.92 -36.09
C ARG A 448 10.73 27.08 -35.68
N ALA A 449 10.16 26.16 -34.90
CA ALA A 449 8.83 26.34 -34.32
C ALA A 449 8.76 27.58 -33.42
N HIS A 450 9.76 27.80 -32.57
CA HIS A 450 9.82 29.02 -31.72
C HIS A 450 9.92 30.31 -32.55
N LEU A 451 10.58 30.29 -33.70
CA LEU A 451 10.75 31.47 -34.55
C LEU A 451 9.57 31.71 -35.51
N GLN A 452 8.92 30.66 -36.00
CA GLN A 452 7.98 30.73 -37.12
C GLN A 452 6.60 30.10 -36.83
N GLY A 453 6.42 29.56 -35.64
CA GLY A 453 5.22 28.84 -35.25
C GLY A 453 5.15 27.43 -35.84
N GLY A 454 4.10 26.72 -35.41
CA GLY A 454 3.78 25.36 -35.82
C GLY A 454 4.40 24.29 -34.93
N ILE A 455 3.66 23.23 -34.69
CA ILE A 455 4.07 22.05 -33.92
C ILE A 455 4.86 21.12 -34.85
N PRO A 456 6.08 20.69 -34.47
CA PRO A 456 6.84 19.73 -35.25
C PRO A 456 6.08 18.41 -35.44
N ASN A 457 6.04 17.89 -36.66
CA ASN A 457 5.35 16.62 -36.93
C ASN A 457 5.93 15.45 -36.13
N ARG A 458 7.23 15.46 -35.82
CA ARG A 458 7.86 14.44 -34.96
C ARG A 458 7.21 14.34 -33.57
N ASP A 459 6.82 15.48 -32.99
CA ASP A 459 6.22 15.53 -31.65
C ASP A 459 4.78 14.96 -31.68
N LEU A 460 4.11 15.09 -32.83
CA LEU A 460 2.83 14.45 -33.09
C LEU A 460 2.99 12.96 -33.41
N ASP A 461 4.04 12.57 -34.14
CA ASP A 461 4.31 11.17 -34.49
C ASP A 461 4.60 10.31 -33.23
N ASP A 462 5.18 10.90 -32.18
CA ASP A 462 5.35 10.26 -30.86
C ASP A 462 4.02 9.86 -30.19
N LEU A 463 2.88 10.36 -30.67
CA LEU A 463 1.53 10.04 -30.19
C LEU A 463 0.84 8.95 -31.03
N GLN A 464 1.59 8.18 -31.83
CA GLN A 464 1.05 7.17 -32.76
C GLN A 464 0.07 6.19 -32.11
N LEU A 465 0.31 5.75 -30.87
CA LEU A 465 -0.60 4.89 -30.12
C LEU A 465 -2.03 5.46 -30.06
N TYR A 466 -2.15 6.77 -29.87
CA TYR A 466 -3.44 7.45 -29.81
C TYR A 466 -4.04 7.62 -31.21
N TRP A 467 -3.23 7.90 -32.23
CA TRP A 467 -3.71 7.98 -33.61
C TRP A 467 -4.26 6.65 -34.12
N ASP A 468 -3.64 5.53 -33.72
CA ASP A 468 -4.10 4.19 -34.05
C ASP A 468 -5.42 3.82 -33.32
N ALA A 469 -5.66 4.42 -32.15
CA ALA A 469 -6.90 4.26 -31.39
C ALA A 469 -8.02 5.19 -31.91
N PHE A 470 -7.68 6.39 -32.39
CA PHE A 470 -8.61 7.38 -32.92
C PHE A 470 -8.30 7.71 -34.40
N PRO A 471 -8.56 6.79 -35.35
CA PRO A 471 -8.33 7.06 -36.77
C PRO A 471 -9.08 8.31 -37.25
N GLY A 472 -8.36 9.25 -37.87
CA GLY A 472 -8.90 10.52 -38.37
C GLY A 472 -8.85 11.69 -37.38
N LEU A 473 -8.56 11.43 -36.09
CA LEU A 473 -8.52 12.49 -35.08
C LEU A 473 -7.37 13.47 -35.30
N ARG A 474 -6.23 12.99 -35.80
CA ARG A 474 -5.07 13.85 -36.08
C ARG A 474 -5.42 14.90 -37.14
N GLU A 475 -6.13 14.51 -38.18
CA GLU A 475 -6.59 15.38 -39.27
C GLU A 475 -7.74 16.30 -38.83
N GLU A 476 -8.52 15.88 -37.84
CA GLU A 476 -9.54 16.72 -37.22
C GLU A 476 -8.90 17.86 -36.42
N LEU A 477 -7.86 17.54 -35.63
CA LEU A 477 -7.18 18.49 -34.75
C LEU A 477 -6.16 19.37 -35.48
N PHE A 478 -5.48 18.87 -36.52
CA PHE A 478 -4.33 19.55 -37.11
C PHE A 478 -4.42 19.68 -38.65
N SER A 479 -3.86 20.77 -39.17
CA SER A 479 -3.61 20.98 -40.60
C SER A 479 -2.13 21.18 -40.89
N PRO A 480 -1.63 20.80 -42.08
CA PRO A 480 -0.25 21.12 -42.47
C PRO A 480 -0.05 22.64 -42.54
N LEU A 481 0.94 23.15 -41.80
CA LEU A 481 1.32 24.57 -41.85
C LEU A 481 2.47 24.79 -42.85
N ARG A 482 3.51 23.97 -42.75
CA ARG A 482 4.70 23.97 -43.62
C ARG A 482 5.40 22.62 -43.56
N ASP A 483 6.39 22.40 -44.41
CA ASP A 483 7.12 21.12 -44.45
C ASP A 483 7.68 20.76 -43.07
N GLY A 484 7.22 19.63 -42.52
CA GLY A 484 7.57 19.13 -41.19
C GLY A 484 6.81 19.73 -39.99
N TYR A 485 5.83 20.62 -40.19
CA TYR A 485 5.11 21.30 -39.11
C TYR A 485 3.60 21.37 -39.37
N SER A 486 2.83 21.21 -38.31
CA SER A 486 1.37 21.32 -38.31
C SER A 486 0.89 22.46 -37.42
N GLU A 487 -0.30 22.98 -37.68
CA GLU A 487 -1.00 23.93 -36.81
C GLU A 487 -2.29 23.32 -36.27
N LEU A 488 -2.70 23.77 -35.09
CA LEU A 488 -3.96 23.35 -34.49
C LEU A 488 -5.13 24.05 -35.19
N LYS A 489 -6.12 23.29 -35.66
CA LYS A 489 -7.33 23.80 -36.36
C LYS A 489 -8.36 24.42 -35.40
N ILE A 490 -8.23 24.09 -34.12
CA ILE A 490 -9.19 24.45 -33.06
C ILE A 490 -8.48 25.25 -31.96
N SER A 491 -9.25 25.83 -31.03
CA SER A 491 -8.66 26.39 -29.81
C SER A 491 -8.07 25.27 -28.95
N LYS A 492 -6.96 25.55 -28.25
CA LYS A 492 -6.40 24.61 -27.25
C LYS A 492 -7.40 24.27 -26.14
N THR A 493 -8.33 25.16 -25.84
CA THR A 493 -9.42 24.94 -24.87
C THR A 493 -10.43 23.90 -25.33
N ASP A 494 -10.50 23.65 -26.65
CA ASP A 494 -11.49 22.76 -27.26
C ASP A 494 -10.90 21.37 -27.56
N ILE A 495 -9.62 21.14 -27.27
CA ILE A 495 -8.96 19.84 -27.52
C ILE A 495 -9.69 18.73 -26.79
N GLU A 496 -9.97 18.91 -25.50
CA GLU A 496 -10.62 17.88 -24.68
C GLU A 496 -12.03 17.56 -25.19
N SER A 497 -12.85 18.59 -25.42
CA SER A 497 -14.21 18.40 -25.93
C SER A 497 -14.22 17.77 -27.33
N THR A 498 -13.26 18.09 -28.18
CA THR A 498 -13.11 17.50 -29.52
C THR A 498 -12.72 16.03 -29.44
N VAL A 499 -11.76 15.67 -28.58
CA VAL A 499 -11.33 14.27 -28.39
C VAL A 499 -12.46 13.43 -27.80
N LEU A 500 -13.15 13.93 -26.76
CA LEU A 500 -14.26 13.22 -26.13
C LEU A 500 -15.50 13.13 -27.04
N GLY A 501 -15.71 14.13 -27.90
CA GLY A 501 -16.78 14.15 -28.90
C GLY A 501 -16.49 13.34 -30.16
N PHE A 502 -15.25 12.86 -30.33
CA PHE A 502 -14.86 12.11 -31.52
C PHE A 502 -15.57 10.75 -31.59
N SER A 503 -16.05 10.35 -32.78
CA SER A 503 -16.96 9.20 -32.93
C SER A 503 -16.43 7.88 -32.37
N GLN A 504 -15.10 7.73 -32.29
CA GLN A 504 -14.42 6.53 -31.81
C GLN A 504 -14.35 6.50 -30.28
N TYR A 505 -14.41 7.63 -29.58
CA TYR A 505 -14.33 7.64 -28.11
C TYR A 505 -15.50 6.88 -27.46
N PRO A 506 -16.78 7.12 -27.80
CA PRO A 506 -17.89 6.33 -27.27
C PRO A 506 -17.79 4.83 -27.62
N VAL A 507 -17.24 4.49 -28.79
CA VAL A 507 -17.05 3.09 -29.22
C VAL A 507 -15.99 2.39 -28.37
N ILE A 508 -14.87 3.07 -28.10
CA ILE A 508 -13.82 2.55 -27.22
C ILE A 508 -14.36 2.41 -25.80
N SER A 509 -14.99 3.45 -25.27
CA SER A 509 -15.55 3.45 -23.91
C SER A 509 -16.56 2.33 -23.72
N SER A 510 -17.56 2.21 -24.60
CA SER A 510 -18.54 1.10 -24.54
C SER A 510 -17.87 -0.27 -24.73
N GLY A 511 -16.91 -0.40 -25.64
CA GLY A 511 -16.16 -1.64 -25.83
C GLY A 511 -15.34 -2.06 -24.61
N THR A 512 -14.74 -1.09 -23.90
CA THR A 512 -14.07 -1.33 -22.61
C THR A 512 -15.07 -1.81 -21.57
N THR A 513 -16.20 -1.11 -21.40
CA THR A 513 -17.26 -1.48 -20.46
C THR A 513 -17.82 -2.89 -20.76
N ASP A 514 -18.07 -3.21 -22.04
CA ASP A 514 -18.57 -4.52 -22.47
C ASP A 514 -17.55 -5.63 -22.22
N LEU A 515 -16.27 -5.35 -22.40
CA LEU A 515 -15.19 -6.29 -22.07
C LEU A 515 -15.14 -6.58 -20.57
N VAL A 516 -15.24 -5.55 -19.72
CA VAL A 516 -15.30 -5.73 -18.24
C VAL A 516 -16.53 -6.55 -17.86
N LYS A 517 -17.71 -6.24 -18.41
CA LYS A 517 -18.94 -6.99 -18.13
C LYS A 517 -18.84 -8.45 -18.57
N SER A 518 -18.23 -8.70 -19.72
CA SER A 518 -18.01 -10.06 -20.24
C SER A 518 -17.06 -10.84 -19.34
N TRP A 519 -15.95 -10.22 -18.91
CA TRP A 519 -15.03 -10.83 -17.95
C TRP A 519 -15.68 -11.09 -16.60
N TRP A 520 -16.47 -10.14 -16.09
CA TRP A 520 -17.19 -10.28 -14.83
C TRP A 520 -18.18 -11.45 -14.88
N GLN A 521 -18.96 -11.55 -15.97
CA GLN A 521 -19.89 -12.66 -16.17
C GLN A 521 -19.19 -14.00 -16.29
N ALA A 522 -18.04 -14.07 -16.97
CA ALA A 522 -17.26 -15.30 -17.09
C ALA A 522 -16.78 -15.82 -15.72
N ASN A 523 -16.54 -14.92 -14.76
CA ASN A 523 -16.07 -15.25 -13.41
C ASN A 523 -17.20 -15.33 -12.36
N ARG A 524 -18.45 -14.99 -12.72
CA ARG A 524 -19.58 -14.91 -11.79
C ARG A 524 -19.84 -16.20 -11.04
N ALA A 525 -19.74 -17.35 -11.71
CA ALA A 525 -19.97 -18.65 -11.09
C ALA A 525 -18.93 -18.96 -9.98
N ALA A 526 -17.66 -18.58 -10.19
CA ALA A 526 -16.61 -18.74 -9.18
C ALA A 526 -16.85 -17.81 -7.98
N LEU A 527 -17.26 -16.56 -8.24
CA LEU A 527 -17.55 -15.56 -7.20
C LEU A 527 -18.79 -15.93 -6.37
N GLU A 528 -19.87 -16.40 -6.99
CA GLU A 528 -21.08 -16.84 -6.27
C GLU A 528 -20.90 -18.20 -5.59
N GLY A 529 -19.90 -18.97 -6.02
CA GLY A 529 -19.56 -20.30 -5.50
C GLY A 529 -18.61 -20.30 -4.30
N ILE A 530 -18.27 -19.13 -3.74
CA ILE A 530 -17.41 -19.04 -2.55
C ILE A 530 -18.07 -19.77 -1.38
N GLU A 531 -17.31 -20.67 -0.76
CA GLU A 531 -17.71 -21.54 0.36
C GLU A 531 -16.53 -21.81 1.30
N GLY A 532 -16.74 -22.55 2.38
CA GLY A 532 -15.72 -22.79 3.42
C GLY A 532 -14.45 -23.50 2.97
N SER A 533 -14.42 -24.10 1.77
CA SER A 533 -13.22 -24.71 1.16
C SER A 533 -12.51 -23.81 0.15
N THR A 534 -13.08 -22.64 -0.18
CA THR A 534 -12.47 -21.68 -1.09
C THR A 534 -11.18 -21.13 -0.47
N ARG A 535 -10.12 -21.07 -1.27
CA ARG A 535 -8.85 -20.43 -0.89
C ARG A 535 -8.80 -19.03 -1.50
N PRO A 536 -8.83 -17.95 -0.69
CA PRO A 536 -8.87 -16.59 -1.20
C PRO A 536 -7.71 -16.26 -2.14
N ASN A 537 -6.49 -16.73 -1.82
CA ASN A 537 -5.30 -16.46 -2.64
C ASN A 537 -5.41 -17.08 -4.04
N ASP A 538 -5.88 -18.32 -4.13
CA ASP A 538 -6.08 -19.01 -5.41
C ASP A 538 -7.13 -18.27 -6.26
N LEU A 539 -8.27 -17.92 -5.66
CA LEU A 539 -9.32 -17.14 -6.32
C LEU A 539 -8.80 -15.80 -6.84
N SER A 540 -8.04 -15.06 -6.04
CA SER A 540 -7.45 -13.77 -6.44
C SER A 540 -6.50 -13.90 -7.62
N SER A 541 -5.70 -14.98 -7.63
CA SER A 541 -4.74 -15.26 -8.69
C SER A 541 -5.46 -15.58 -10.00
N ASP A 542 -6.48 -16.44 -9.96
CA ASP A 542 -7.25 -16.84 -11.15
C ASP A 542 -8.02 -15.65 -11.76
N LEU A 543 -8.62 -14.81 -10.92
CA LEU A 543 -9.26 -13.57 -11.36
C LEU A 543 -8.23 -12.62 -11.99
N GLY A 544 -7.08 -12.41 -11.33
CA GLY A 544 -6.03 -11.54 -11.84
C GLY A 544 -5.44 -11.99 -13.18
N GLU A 545 -5.14 -13.28 -13.33
CA GLU A 545 -4.62 -13.85 -14.58
C GLU A 545 -5.63 -13.72 -15.74
N SER A 546 -6.90 -14.07 -15.48
CA SER A 546 -7.94 -13.98 -16.51
C SER A 546 -8.23 -12.54 -16.93
N LEU A 547 -8.12 -11.58 -16.00
CA LEU A 547 -8.30 -10.16 -16.29
C LEU A 547 -7.15 -9.63 -17.15
N LEU A 548 -5.90 -9.96 -16.81
CA LEU A 548 -4.74 -9.62 -17.63
C LEU A 548 -4.89 -10.14 -19.05
N GLU A 549 -5.21 -11.42 -19.21
CA GLU A 549 -5.37 -12.04 -20.54
C GLU A 549 -6.46 -11.34 -21.35
N SER A 550 -7.58 -10.97 -20.71
CA SER A 550 -8.69 -10.28 -21.38
C SER A 550 -8.32 -8.90 -21.93
N PHE A 551 -7.35 -8.22 -21.30
CA PHE A 551 -6.94 -6.86 -21.67
C PHE A 551 -5.64 -6.77 -22.47
N ARG A 552 -4.89 -7.86 -22.67
CA ARG A 552 -3.62 -7.84 -23.44
C ARG A 552 -3.71 -7.29 -24.86
N SER A 553 -4.87 -7.46 -25.52
CA SER A 553 -5.09 -6.95 -26.87
C SER A 553 -5.77 -5.58 -26.90
N HIS A 554 -6.02 -4.98 -25.74
CA HIS A 554 -6.66 -3.68 -25.66
C HIS A 554 -5.70 -2.58 -26.13
N ARG A 555 -6.17 -1.66 -26.99
CA ARG A 555 -5.28 -0.71 -27.68
C ARG A 555 -4.76 0.44 -26.82
N LEU A 556 -5.57 0.93 -25.88
CA LEU A 556 -5.25 2.10 -25.06
C LEU A 556 -4.89 1.78 -23.61
N LEU A 557 -5.66 0.90 -22.97
CA LEU A 557 -5.40 0.46 -21.61
C LEU A 557 -4.25 -0.54 -21.54
N ASP A 558 -3.31 -0.26 -20.64
CA ASP A 558 -2.27 -1.19 -20.20
C ASP A 558 -2.92 -2.30 -19.34
N GLU A 559 -2.72 -3.57 -19.70
CA GLU A 559 -3.29 -4.71 -18.96
C GLU A 559 -2.86 -4.70 -17.49
N TYR A 560 -1.65 -4.22 -17.19
CA TYR A 560 -1.16 -4.13 -15.82
C TYR A 560 -1.88 -3.04 -15.02
N ALA A 561 -2.32 -1.95 -15.67
CA ALA A 561 -3.12 -0.91 -15.02
C ALA A 561 -4.52 -1.43 -14.66
N VAL A 562 -5.13 -2.25 -15.52
CA VAL A 562 -6.42 -2.92 -15.25
C VAL A 562 -6.27 -3.92 -14.11
N TYR A 563 -5.20 -4.74 -14.12
CA TYR A 563 -4.87 -5.67 -13.04
C TYR A 563 -4.72 -4.97 -11.68
N GLU A 564 -4.14 -3.77 -11.66
CA GLU A 564 -4.03 -2.97 -10.44
C GLU A 564 -5.40 -2.69 -9.81
N GLN A 565 -6.41 -2.33 -10.61
CA GLN A 565 -7.73 -1.99 -10.10
C GLN A 565 -8.34 -3.16 -9.30
N LEU A 566 -8.24 -4.38 -9.84
CA LEU A 566 -8.67 -5.59 -9.15
C LEU A 566 -7.83 -5.84 -7.89
N MET A 567 -6.51 -5.85 -8.01
CA MET A 567 -5.66 -6.27 -6.88
C MET A 567 -5.60 -5.24 -5.76
N SER A 568 -5.70 -3.95 -6.06
CA SER A 568 -5.80 -2.90 -5.05
C SER A 568 -7.12 -3.01 -4.30
N TYR A 569 -8.24 -3.23 -5.00
CA TYR A 569 -9.54 -3.47 -4.36
C TYR A 569 -9.55 -4.78 -3.55
N TRP A 570 -8.92 -5.82 -4.09
CA TRP A 570 -8.77 -7.10 -3.40
C TRP A 570 -8.09 -6.94 -2.05
N ASN A 571 -6.92 -6.29 -2.05
CA ASN A 571 -6.10 -6.12 -0.85
C ASN A 571 -6.72 -5.18 0.19
N THR A 572 -7.63 -4.28 -0.20
CA THR A 572 -8.21 -3.27 0.69
C THR A 572 -9.61 -3.60 1.17
N SER A 573 -10.37 -4.43 0.45
CA SER A 573 -11.77 -4.71 0.79
C SER A 573 -12.23 -6.12 0.41
N MET A 574 -12.05 -6.54 -0.85
CA MET A 574 -12.66 -7.80 -1.33
C MET A 574 -12.14 -9.02 -0.59
N HIS A 575 -10.86 -9.05 -0.20
CA HIS A 575 -10.28 -10.15 0.57
C HIS A 575 -11.03 -10.37 1.89
N ASP A 576 -11.31 -9.30 2.64
CA ASP A 576 -11.98 -9.39 3.94
C ASP A 576 -13.45 -9.85 3.78
N ASP A 577 -14.10 -9.45 2.69
CA ASP A 577 -15.42 -9.96 2.34
C ASP A 577 -15.38 -11.46 2.03
N VAL A 578 -14.43 -11.90 1.21
CA VAL A 578 -14.25 -13.31 0.83
C VAL A 578 -13.94 -14.15 2.06
N ALA A 579 -12.99 -13.73 2.90
CA ALA A 579 -12.64 -14.42 4.14
C ALA A 579 -13.83 -14.54 5.10
N LEU A 580 -14.65 -13.48 5.20
CA LEU A 580 -15.87 -13.52 6.00
C LEU A 580 -16.90 -14.51 5.44
N ILE A 581 -17.09 -14.57 4.12
CA ILE A 581 -17.99 -15.52 3.46
C ILE A 581 -17.49 -16.96 3.63
N VAL A 582 -16.18 -17.19 3.50
CA VAL A 582 -15.56 -18.52 3.73
C VAL A 582 -15.81 -18.96 5.18
N GLY A 583 -15.59 -18.08 6.15
CA GLY A 583 -15.71 -18.42 7.58
C GLY A 583 -17.14 -18.56 8.09
N GLU A 584 -18.08 -17.74 7.61
CA GLU A 584 -19.45 -17.66 8.17
C GLU A 584 -20.54 -18.11 7.19
N GLY A 585 -20.24 -18.19 5.91
CA GLY A 585 -21.21 -18.36 4.83
C GLY A 585 -21.96 -17.06 4.49
N TRP A 586 -22.51 -17.01 3.28
CA TRP A 586 -23.19 -15.83 2.72
C TRP A 586 -24.26 -15.23 3.63
N ASP A 587 -25.18 -16.05 4.17
CA ASP A 587 -26.33 -15.57 4.93
C ASP A 587 -25.95 -15.05 6.32
N ALA A 588 -24.93 -15.61 6.96
CA ALA A 588 -24.48 -15.14 8.27
C ALA A 588 -23.62 -13.88 8.13
N ALA A 589 -22.70 -13.86 7.16
CA ALA A 589 -21.83 -12.73 6.87
C ALA A 589 -22.60 -11.44 6.53
N ALA A 590 -23.78 -11.55 5.94
CA ALA A 590 -24.63 -10.40 5.60
C ALA A 590 -25.42 -9.81 6.78
N LYS A 591 -25.46 -10.47 7.95
CA LYS A 591 -26.32 -10.04 9.07
C LYS A 591 -25.72 -8.83 9.80
N PRO A 592 -26.53 -7.80 10.10
CA PRO A 592 -26.12 -6.72 10.98
C PRO A 592 -25.81 -7.24 12.39
N ARG A 593 -24.73 -6.74 12.98
CA ARG A 593 -24.36 -7.03 14.38
C ARG A 593 -24.25 -5.74 15.18
N ALA A 594 -24.33 -5.87 16.51
CA ALA A 594 -24.04 -4.75 17.39
C ALA A 594 -22.55 -4.36 17.30
N ALA A 595 -22.27 -3.05 17.38
CA ALA A 595 -20.91 -2.55 17.50
C ALA A 595 -20.24 -3.09 18.76
N ARG A 596 -18.99 -3.56 18.63
CA ARG A 596 -18.20 -4.05 19.77
C ARG A 596 -17.90 -2.90 20.72
N THR A 597 -17.70 -3.24 21.99
CA THR A 597 -17.42 -2.24 23.03
C THR A 597 -16.22 -2.65 23.88
N TRP A 598 -15.36 -1.69 24.18
CA TRP A 598 -14.26 -1.85 25.12
C TRP A 598 -14.23 -0.69 26.12
N LYS A 599 -13.44 -0.82 27.18
CA LYS A 599 -13.23 0.24 28.18
C LYS A 599 -11.96 1.02 27.85
N ASP A 600 -12.03 2.35 27.92
CA ASP A 600 -10.83 3.19 27.89
C ASP A 600 -10.16 3.28 29.27
N LYS A 601 -8.99 3.92 29.33
CA LYS A 601 -8.21 4.19 30.55
C LYS A 601 -8.96 4.90 31.68
N ASN A 602 -10.11 5.53 31.39
CA ASN A 602 -10.97 6.19 32.38
C ASN A 602 -12.22 5.37 32.71
N ASN A 603 -12.24 4.08 32.34
CA ASN A 603 -13.38 3.17 32.45
C ASN A 603 -14.64 3.63 31.67
N LYS A 604 -14.47 4.52 30.68
CA LYS A 604 -15.55 4.91 29.77
C LYS A 604 -15.67 3.89 28.66
N THR A 605 -16.91 3.53 28.31
CA THR A 605 -17.17 2.62 27.21
C THR A 605 -16.88 3.32 25.87
N LYS A 606 -15.96 2.76 25.11
CA LYS A 606 -15.72 3.05 23.71
C LYS A 606 -16.49 2.06 22.85
N TYR A 607 -16.82 2.50 21.64
CA TYR A 607 -17.60 1.73 20.68
C TYR A 607 -16.79 1.66 19.40
N GLU A 608 -16.87 0.50 18.76
CA GLU A 608 -16.46 0.33 17.37
C GLU A 608 -17.23 1.31 16.48
N ASP A 609 -16.58 1.77 15.43
CA ASP A 609 -17.22 2.64 14.45
C ASP A 609 -18.38 1.90 13.79
N ALA A 610 -19.56 2.51 13.88
CA ALA A 610 -20.81 1.91 13.46
C ALA A 610 -21.29 2.54 12.16
N HIS A 611 -21.78 1.71 11.25
CA HIS A 611 -22.37 2.15 10.00
C HIS A 611 -23.71 2.85 10.24
N LEU A 612 -24.49 2.39 11.22
CA LEU A 612 -25.77 3.00 11.61
C LEU A 612 -25.83 3.22 13.11
N THR A 613 -26.25 4.41 13.53
CA THR A 613 -26.40 4.76 14.95
C THR A 613 -27.76 5.41 15.22
N PHE A 614 -28.57 4.77 16.06
CA PHE A 614 -29.88 5.26 16.45
C PHE A 614 -29.89 5.72 17.92
N GLY A 615 -30.22 6.99 18.14
CA GLY A 615 -30.22 7.63 19.46
C GLY A 615 -28.89 8.33 19.79
N THR A 616 -28.71 8.74 21.04
CA THR A 616 -27.53 9.51 21.48
C THR A 616 -26.88 8.92 22.74
N GLY A 617 -25.58 9.20 22.90
CA GLY A 617 -24.82 8.81 24.08
C GLY A 617 -24.67 7.29 24.26
N ALA A 618 -24.55 6.85 25.51
CA ALA A 618 -24.30 5.45 25.85
C ALA A 618 -25.48 4.50 25.53
N LYS A 619 -26.70 5.03 25.37
CA LYS A 619 -27.89 4.24 25.06
C LYS A 619 -28.16 4.11 23.56
N ALA A 620 -27.35 4.74 22.71
CA ALA A 620 -27.51 4.65 21.27
C ALA A 620 -27.28 3.21 20.77
N LYS A 621 -28.18 2.73 19.91
CA LYS A 621 -28.03 1.44 19.23
C LYS A 621 -27.08 1.63 18.06
N ARG A 622 -25.98 0.89 18.05
CA ARG A 622 -24.92 0.98 17.05
C ARG A 622 -24.82 -0.33 16.30
N TRP A 623 -24.93 -0.27 14.98
CA TRP A 623 -24.93 -1.43 14.09
C TRP A 623 -23.75 -1.38 13.14
N VAL A 624 -23.10 -2.54 12.99
CA VAL A 624 -22.02 -2.77 12.05
C VAL A 624 -22.49 -3.82 11.04
N MET A 625 -22.27 -3.56 9.76
CA MET A 625 -22.57 -4.49 8.68
C MET A 625 -21.28 -4.80 7.96
N ASP A 626 -20.81 -6.01 8.18
CA ASP A 626 -19.46 -6.44 7.83
C ASP A 626 -19.27 -6.70 6.34
N LEU A 627 -20.29 -7.26 5.67
CA LEU A 627 -20.23 -7.61 4.25
C LEU A 627 -20.90 -6.57 3.35
N ILE A 628 -22.09 -6.09 3.73
CA ILE A 628 -22.91 -5.21 2.90
C ILE A 628 -23.19 -3.91 3.64
N PRO A 629 -22.50 -2.80 3.34
CA PRO A 629 -22.83 -1.48 3.89
C PRO A 629 -24.26 -1.02 3.56
N PRO A 630 -24.90 -0.15 4.39
CA PRO A 630 -26.29 0.29 4.19
C PRO A 630 -26.54 0.93 2.83
N SER A 631 -25.55 1.63 2.30
CA SER A 631 -25.65 2.33 1.02
C SER A 631 -26.05 1.40 -0.12
N TYR A 632 -25.58 0.14 -0.13
CA TYR A 632 -25.96 -0.85 -1.14
C TYR A 632 -27.42 -1.28 -1.01
N ILE A 633 -27.91 -1.46 0.22
CA ILE A 633 -29.31 -1.76 0.49
C ILE A 633 -30.21 -0.60 0.06
N ILE A 634 -29.83 0.62 0.42
CA ILE A 634 -30.57 1.83 0.07
C ILE A 634 -30.65 1.99 -1.45
N ARG A 635 -29.51 1.88 -2.14
CA ARG A 635 -29.45 2.02 -3.60
C ARG A 635 -30.31 0.98 -4.31
N ARG A 636 -30.31 -0.28 -3.85
CA ARG A 636 -31.04 -1.37 -4.52
C ARG A 636 -32.54 -1.39 -4.22
N PHE A 637 -32.93 -1.16 -2.96
CA PHE A 637 -34.32 -1.36 -2.51
C PHE A 637 -35.08 -0.07 -2.21
N PHE A 638 -34.38 1.05 -2.03
CA PHE A 638 -34.96 2.31 -1.58
C PHE A 638 -34.48 3.50 -2.42
N ALA A 639 -34.30 3.31 -3.73
CA ALA A 639 -33.85 4.35 -4.66
C ALA A 639 -34.75 5.60 -4.62
N ASP A 640 -36.07 5.46 -4.56
CA ASP A 640 -37.00 6.59 -4.43
C ASP A 640 -36.81 7.35 -3.11
N GLY A 641 -36.50 6.61 -2.03
CA GLY A 641 -36.21 7.19 -0.72
C GLY A 641 -34.89 7.96 -0.72
N GLN A 642 -33.87 7.46 -1.42
CA GLN A 642 -32.61 8.15 -1.65
C GLN A 642 -32.83 9.43 -2.47
N ALA A 643 -33.54 9.35 -3.59
CA ALA A 643 -33.85 10.51 -4.43
C ALA A 643 -34.61 11.60 -3.66
N GLN A 644 -35.54 11.21 -2.77
CA GLN A 644 -36.21 12.15 -1.89
C GLN A 644 -35.24 12.80 -0.88
N LEU A 645 -34.30 12.04 -0.32
CA LEU A 645 -33.29 12.56 0.59
C LEU A 645 -32.33 13.51 -0.13
N ASP A 646 -31.93 13.19 -1.36
CA ASP A 646 -31.07 14.02 -2.19
C ASP A 646 -31.74 15.37 -2.48
N GLN A 647 -33.03 15.37 -2.84
CA GLN A 647 -33.79 16.61 -3.03
C GLN A 647 -33.87 17.44 -1.75
N LEU A 648 -34.18 16.82 -0.60
CA LEU A 648 -34.21 17.54 0.68
C LEU A 648 -32.84 18.11 1.07
N THR A 649 -31.76 17.43 0.68
CA THR A 649 -30.39 17.88 0.92
C THR A 649 -30.06 19.09 0.04
N ALA A 650 -30.42 19.05 -1.24
CA ALA A 650 -30.31 20.20 -2.14
C ALA A 650 -31.14 21.40 -1.64
N ASP A 651 -32.36 21.16 -1.13
CA ASP A 651 -33.20 22.22 -0.54
C ASP A 651 -32.55 22.82 0.72
N PHE A 652 -31.85 22.01 1.52
CA PHE A 652 -31.11 22.47 2.70
C PHE A 652 -29.87 23.29 2.30
N GLU A 653 -29.09 22.82 1.32
CA GLU A 653 -27.94 23.56 0.79
C GLU A 653 -28.36 24.90 0.19
N ALA A 654 -29.45 24.94 -0.58
CA ALA A 654 -30.02 26.18 -1.11
C ALA A 654 -30.47 27.14 0.00
N ALA A 655 -31.05 26.62 1.09
CA ALA A 655 -31.46 27.43 2.24
C ALA A 655 -30.24 27.98 3.03
N THR A 656 -29.16 27.21 3.14
CA THR A 656 -27.89 27.67 3.72
C THR A 656 -27.26 28.76 2.86
N GLN A 657 -27.18 28.56 1.54
CA GLN A 657 -26.65 29.58 0.62
C GLN A 657 -27.44 30.89 0.69
N ALA A 658 -28.78 30.81 0.75
CA ALA A 658 -29.60 32.01 0.89
C ALA A 658 -29.35 32.78 2.21
N VAL A 659 -29.01 32.08 3.29
CA VAL A 659 -28.56 32.72 4.54
C VAL A 659 -27.21 33.39 4.31
N GLU A 660 -26.23 32.69 3.76
CA GLU A 660 -24.89 33.21 3.50
C GLU A 660 -24.91 34.46 2.61
N ASP A 661 -25.60 34.39 1.46
CA ASP A 661 -25.73 35.51 0.52
C ASP A 661 -26.30 36.77 1.20
N TYR A 662 -27.35 36.60 2.01
CA TYR A 662 -28.00 37.72 2.70
C TYR A 662 -27.13 38.30 3.81
N LEU A 663 -26.33 37.46 4.47
CA LEU A 663 -25.39 37.91 5.50
C LEU A 663 -24.21 38.66 4.88
N GLU A 664 -23.66 38.18 3.76
CA GLU A 664 -22.59 38.87 3.04
C GLU A 664 -23.01 40.27 2.58
N GLU A 665 -24.27 40.45 2.16
CA GLU A 665 -24.79 41.75 1.74
C GLU A 665 -25.08 42.71 2.90
N HIS A 666 -25.60 42.21 4.02
CA HIS A 666 -26.20 43.07 5.07
C HIS A 666 -25.52 43.05 6.44
N ALA A 667 -24.62 42.11 6.71
CA ALA A 667 -23.87 42.01 7.97
C ALA A 667 -22.48 42.67 7.91
N VAL A 668 -22.26 43.57 6.95
CA VAL A 668 -21.05 44.41 6.82
C VAL A 668 -21.12 45.63 7.75
N GLU A 669 -19.99 46.29 7.96
CA GLU A 669 -19.92 47.54 8.73
C GLU A 669 -20.88 48.60 8.14
N GLU A 670 -21.69 49.24 9.00
CA GLU A 670 -22.83 50.09 8.62
C GLU A 670 -24.01 49.39 7.90
N GLY A 671 -23.99 48.05 7.77
CA GLY A 671 -25.08 47.26 7.19
C GLY A 671 -26.29 47.08 8.13
N LEU A 672 -27.45 46.77 7.55
CA LEU A 672 -28.73 46.62 8.26
C LEU A 672 -28.76 45.48 9.30
N LEU A 673 -27.77 44.58 9.31
CA LEU A 673 -27.63 43.50 10.30
C LEU A 673 -26.42 43.68 11.21
N TRP A 674 -25.64 44.77 11.07
CA TRP A 674 -24.39 44.99 11.80
C TRP A 674 -24.57 44.90 13.32
N GLU A 675 -25.64 45.50 13.84
CA GLU A 675 -25.98 45.50 15.28
C GLU A 675 -26.38 44.10 15.82
N ALA A 676 -26.52 43.10 14.94
CA ALA A 676 -26.74 41.70 15.32
C ALA A 676 -25.48 40.82 15.24
N VAL A 677 -24.32 41.41 14.88
CA VAL A 677 -23.02 40.73 14.84
C VAL A 677 -22.40 40.72 16.25
N GLU A 678 -22.03 39.55 16.74
CA GLU A 678 -21.29 39.35 17.99
C GLU A 678 -20.01 38.53 17.69
N ASP A 679 -18.84 39.02 18.10
CA ASP A 679 -17.54 38.36 17.87
C ASP A 679 -17.30 37.94 16.40
N ASP A 680 -17.54 38.87 15.45
CA ASP A 680 -17.49 38.65 14.00
C ASP A 680 -18.42 37.53 13.48
N LYS A 681 -19.48 37.21 14.23
CA LYS A 681 -20.44 36.17 13.87
C LYS A 681 -21.88 36.65 14.05
N ILE A 682 -22.71 36.26 13.11
CA ILE A 682 -24.16 36.43 13.19
C ILE A 682 -24.82 35.06 13.20
N THR A 683 -25.74 34.86 14.12
CA THR A 683 -26.45 33.58 14.30
C THR A 683 -27.94 33.80 14.43
N ALA A 684 -28.74 32.74 14.25
CA ALA A 684 -30.17 32.79 14.53
C ALA A 684 -30.52 33.28 15.95
N THR A 685 -29.59 33.15 16.92
CA THR A 685 -29.78 33.67 18.28
C THR A 685 -29.53 35.18 18.35
N THR A 686 -28.41 35.66 17.80
CA THR A 686 -28.06 37.09 17.83
C THR A 686 -29.08 37.92 17.07
N VAL A 687 -29.52 37.45 15.89
CA VAL A 687 -30.63 38.04 15.12
C VAL A 687 -31.91 38.15 15.94
N ARG A 688 -32.31 37.09 16.66
CA ARG A 688 -33.54 37.13 17.49
C ARG A 688 -33.42 38.08 18.67
N ASN A 689 -32.24 38.16 19.28
CA ASN A 689 -31.99 39.08 20.38
C ASN A 689 -32.05 40.52 19.89
N ARG A 690 -31.35 40.84 18.78
CA ARG A 690 -31.38 42.18 18.19
C ARG A 690 -32.77 42.57 17.71
N LEU A 691 -33.51 41.67 17.07
CA LEU A 691 -34.89 41.92 16.63
C LEU A 691 -35.83 42.27 17.79
N ARG A 692 -35.62 41.70 18.99
CA ARG A 692 -36.40 42.06 20.18
C ARG A 692 -36.01 43.44 20.73
N ALA A 693 -34.72 43.74 20.76
CA ALA A 693 -34.22 45.06 21.17
C ALA A 693 -34.72 46.16 20.21
N ALA A 694 -34.49 45.99 18.91
CA ALA A 694 -34.90 46.91 17.85
C ALA A 694 -36.41 47.24 17.88
N LYS A 695 -37.28 46.25 18.12
CA LYS A 695 -38.73 46.47 18.26
C LYS A 695 -39.12 47.23 19.52
N THR A 696 -38.33 47.10 20.59
CA THR A 696 -38.59 47.79 21.88
C THR A 696 -38.08 49.24 21.83
N GLU A 697 -36.96 49.45 21.14
CA GLU A 697 -36.29 50.75 20.97
C GLU A 697 -36.96 51.63 19.91
N GLY A 698 -37.79 51.06 19.04
CA GLY A 698 -38.35 51.78 17.90
C GLY A 698 -37.29 52.09 16.85
N ALA A 699 -36.37 51.14 16.61
CA ALA A 699 -35.29 51.25 15.64
C ALA A 699 -35.80 51.39 14.20
N ASP A 700 -34.87 51.61 13.26
CA ASP A 700 -35.17 51.82 11.84
C ASP A 700 -36.10 50.70 11.30
N PRO A 701 -37.24 51.05 10.66
CA PRO A 701 -38.10 50.08 10.00
C PRO A 701 -37.38 49.13 9.04
N ASP A 702 -36.33 49.60 8.35
CA ASP A 702 -35.57 48.80 7.39
C ASP A 702 -34.63 47.80 8.09
N GLU A 703 -34.05 48.17 9.25
CA GLU A 703 -33.32 47.24 10.12
C GLU A 703 -34.26 46.12 10.62
N ILE A 704 -35.44 46.49 11.13
CA ILE A 704 -36.43 45.52 11.60
C ILE A 704 -36.88 44.60 10.46
N LYS A 705 -37.04 45.12 9.24
CA LYS A 705 -37.39 44.32 8.06
C LYS A 705 -36.28 43.34 7.70
N ALA A 706 -35.02 43.77 7.69
CA ALA A 706 -33.87 42.91 7.43
C ALA A 706 -33.73 41.81 8.49
N LEU A 707 -33.86 42.16 9.77
CA LEU A 707 -33.82 41.20 10.89
C LEU A 707 -34.96 40.17 10.81
N ASN A 708 -36.17 40.57 10.42
CA ASN A 708 -37.26 39.60 10.20
C ASN A 708 -36.98 38.70 8.99
N HIS A 709 -36.40 39.23 7.91
CA HIS A 709 -36.07 38.46 6.73
C HIS A 709 -35.03 37.38 7.04
N VAL A 710 -33.88 37.76 7.59
CA VAL A 710 -32.82 36.80 7.94
C VAL A 710 -33.27 35.81 9.02
N ALA A 711 -34.12 36.22 9.97
CA ALA A 711 -34.73 35.29 10.92
C ALA A 711 -35.62 34.24 10.24
N SER A 712 -36.30 34.59 9.14
CA SER A 712 -37.08 33.66 8.34
C SER A 712 -36.20 32.69 7.54
N LEU A 713 -35.07 33.16 7.00
CA LEU A 713 -34.08 32.32 6.31
C LEU A 713 -33.46 31.30 7.26
N PHE A 714 -33.02 31.72 8.46
CA PHE A 714 -32.54 30.80 9.49
C PHE A 714 -33.62 29.77 9.93
N ALA A 715 -34.89 30.16 9.94
CA ALA A 715 -35.99 29.25 10.25
C ALA A 715 -36.21 28.22 9.13
N ALA A 716 -36.12 28.64 7.86
CA ALA A 716 -36.21 27.77 6.69
C ALA A 716 -35.04 26.78 6.65
N GLU A 717 -33.80 27.25 6.83
CA GLU A 717 -32.60 26.42 6.93
C GLU A 717 -32.73 25.38 8.06
N THR A 718 -33.18 25.81 9.25
CA THR A 718 -33.40 24.89 10.38
C THR A 718 -34.48 23.85 10.06
N ALA A 719 -35.54 24.23 9.34
CA ALA A 719 -36.60 23.31 8.94
C ALA A 719 -36.11 22.30 7.91
N ALA A 720 -35.38 22.74 6.89
CA ALA A 720 -34.77 21.89 5.87
C ALA A 720 -33.79 20.90 6.50
N LYS A 721 -32.89 21.36 7.39
CA LYS A 721 -31.98 20.50 8.15
C LYS A 721 -32.69 19.42 8.95
N LYS A 722 -33.83 19.75 9.57
CA LYS A 722 -34.66 18.78 10.30
C LYS A 722 -35.34 17.79 9.35
N ALA A 723 -35.77 18.23 8.17
CA ALA A 723 -36.36 17.38 7.16
C ALA A 723 -35.35 16.35 6.63
N VAL A 724 -34.12 16.79 6.29
CA VAL A 724 -32.99 15.91 5.92
C VAL A 724 -32.75 14.89 7.02
N LYS A 725 -32.49 15.32 8.26
CA LYS A 725 -32.23 14.40 9.38
C LYS A 725 -33.34 13.37 9.59
N LYS A 726 -34.61 13.79 9.47
CA LYS A 726 -35.76 12.89 9.61
C LYS A 726 -35.83 11.88 8.46
N ALA A 727 -35.60 12.32 7.22
CA ALA A 727 -35.58 11.46 6.05
C ALA A 727 -34.42 10.45 6.12
N THR A 728 -33.21 10.89 6.50
CA THR A 728 -32.05 10.03 6.74
C THR A 728 -32.36 8.94 7.75
N THR A 729 -32.81 9.30 8.96
CA THR A 729 -33.12 8.30 10.00
C THR A 729 -34.19 7.30 9.54
N LYS A 730 -35.23 7.76 8.85
CA LYS A 730 -36.27 6.88 8.30
C LYS A 730 -35.70 5.90 7.28
N LEU A 731 -34.86 6.39 6.36
CA LEU A 731 -34.25 5.58 5.31
C LEU A 731 -33.29 4.54 5.90
N GLU A 732 -32.50 4.93 6.90
CA GLU A 732 -31.59 4.04 7.65
C GLU A 732 -32.35 2.95 8.42
N GLU A 733 -33.48 3.29 9.06
CA GLU A 733 -34.35 2.30 9.74
C GLU A 733 -34.94 1.31 8.73
N GLN A 734 -35.37 1.78 7.56
CA GLN A 734 -35.87 0.93 6.48
C GLN A 734 -34.76 0.01 5.93
N ALA A 735 -33.56 0.54 5.73
CA ALA A 735 -32.40 -0.22 5.29
C ALA A 735 -32.04 -1.31 6.31
N LEU A 736 -31.97 -0.99 7.61
CA LEU A 736 -31.69 -1.97 8.66
C LEU A 736 -32.74 -3.09 8.68
N ALA A 737 -34.03 -2.75 8.55
CA ALA A 737 -35.11 -3.74 8.50
C ALA A 737 -35.05 -4.64 7.26
N GLN A 738 -34.48 -4.16 6.15
CA GLN A 738 -34.38 -4.91 4.90
C GLN A 738 -33.37 -6.06 4.98
N TYR A 739 -32.30 -5.94 5.78
CA TYR A 739 -31.34 -7.04 5.99
C TYR A 739 -32.00 -8.34 6.45
N GLY A 740 -33.03 -8.24 7.31
CA GLY A 740 -33.78 -9.41 7.78
C GLY A 740 -34.68 -10.07 6.72
N LYS A 741 -34.76 -9.51 5.51
CA LYS A 741 -35.59 -9.99 4.39
C LYS A 741 -34.77 -10.46 3.20
N LEU A 742 -33.44 -10.29 3.22
CA LEU A 742 -32.59 -10.67 2.11
C LEU A 742 -32.56 -12.19 1.95
N THR A 743 -32.73 -12.64 0.71
CA THR A 743 -32.42 -14.03 0.33
C THR A 743 -30.94 -14.18 0.03
N THR A 744 -30.43 -15.42 0.01
CA THR A 744 -29.04 -15.69 -0.41
C THR A 744 -28.74 -15.13 -1.81
N ASP A 745 -29.71 -15.20 -2.73
CA ASP A 745 -29.58 -14.62 -4.07
C ASP A 745 -29.51 -13.09 -4.04
N ASP A 746 -30.27 -12.43 -3.16
CA ASP A 746 -30.18 -10.98 -2.99
C ASP A 746 -28.82 -10.58 -2.45
N ILE A 747 -28.30 -11.32 -1.47
CA ILE A 747 -26.96 -11.11 -0.88
C ILE A 747 -25.90 -11.24 -1.97
N LYS A 748 -25.94 -12.32 -2.76
CA LYS A 748 -24.97 -12.54 -3.85
C LYS A 748 -25.03 -11.42 -4.87
N LYS A 749 -26.21 -10.97 -5.29
CA LYS A 749 -26.35 -9.83 -6.22
C LYS A 749 -25.82 -8.52 -5.63
N LEU A 750 -26.10 -8.23 -4.35
CA LEU A 750 -25.59 -7.04 -3.67
C LEU A 750 -24.06 -7.03 -3.58
N VAL A 751 -23.46 -8.19 -3.31
CA VAL A 751 -22.01 -8.30 -3.12
C VAL A 751 -21.27 -8.42 -4.45
N VAL A 752 -21.67 -9.37 -5.30
CA VAL A 752 -20.98 -9.66 -6.56
C VAL A 752 -21.26 -8.58 -7.60
N ASP A 753 -22.53 -8.20 -7.80
CA ASP A 753 -22.86 -7.26 -8.87
C ASP A 753 -22.73 -5.82 -8.37
N ASP A 754 -23.43 -5.45 -7.29
CA ASP A 754 -23.54 -4.05 -6.87
C ASP A 754 -22.30 -3.51 -6.16
N LYS A 755 -21.58 -4.34 -5.40
CA LYS A 755 -20.40 -3.95 -4.62
C LYS A 755 -19.12 -4.22 -5.40
N TRP A 756 -18.78 -5.48 -5.64
CA TRP A 756 -17.51 -5.85 -6.28
C TRP A 756 -17.49 -5.46 -7.76
N GLY A 757 -18.50 -5.87 -8.53
CA GLY A 757 -18.55 -5.64 -9.99
C GLY A 757 -18.52 -4.16 -10.35
N VAL A 758 -19.43 -3.36 -9.77
CA VAL A 758 -19.46 -1.91 -9.99
C VAL A 758 -18.15 -1.22 -9.60
N THR A 759 -17.49 -1.66 -8.51
CA THR A 759 -16.22 -1.05 -8.09
C THR A 759 -15.11 -1.31 -9.10
N ILE A 760 -15.01 -2.55 -9.61
CA ILE A 760 -14.01 -2.91 -10.62
C ILE A 760 -14.31 -2.24 -11.97
N GLU A 761 -15.58 -2.20 -12.39
CA GLU A 761 -16.01 -1.49 -13.60
C GLU A 761 -15.62 -0.01 -13.54
N ALA A 762 -15.98 0.68 -12.45
CA ALA A 762 -15.65 2.10 -12.27
C ALA A 762 -14.13 2.35 -12.22
N GLY A 763 -13.36 1.46 -11.59
CA GLY A 763 -11.90 1.56 -11.54
C GLY A 763 -11.26 1.45 -12.93
N ILE A 764 -11.71 0.51 -13.76
CA ILE A 764 -11.20 0.31 -15.11
C ILE A 764 -11.64 1.43 -16.05
N GLU A 765 -12.90 1.91 -15.93
CA GLU A 765 -13.36 3.09 -16.66
C GLU A 765 -12.55 4.34 -16.29
N GLY A 766 -12.22 4.50 -15.00
CA GLY A 766 -11.34 5.57 -14.52
C GLY A 766 -9.94 5.54 -15.15
N GLU A 767 -9.38 4.36 -15.40
CA GLU A 767 -8.10 4.24 -16.13
C GLU A 767 -8.21 4.70 -17.58
N LEU A 768 -9.33 4.42 -18.25
CA LEU A 768 -9.55 4.89 -19.63
C LEU A 768 -9.63 6.42 -19.66
N VAL A 769 -10.40 7.00 -18.73
CA VAL A 769 -10.49 8.46 -18.56
C VAL A 769 -9.10 9.05 -18.31
N ALA A 770 -8.31 8.47 -17.41
CA ALA A 770 -6.96 8.94 -17.11
C ALA A 770 -6.02 8.83 -18.32
N VAL A 771 -6.11 7.77 -19.14
CA VAL A 771 -5.34 7.65 -20.39
C VAL A 771 -5.68 8.77 -21.36
N VAL A 772 -6.96 9.06 -21.56
CA VAL A 772 -7.41 10.11 -22.47
C VAL A 772 -7.06 11.50 -21.96
N GLN A 773 -7.16 11.74 -20.65
CA GLN A 773 -6.72 13.00 -20.03
C GLN A 773 -5.20 13.23 -20.17
N ARG A 774 -4.39 12.18 -20.03
CA ARG A 774 -2.94 12.28 -20.29
C ARG A 774 -2.65 12.67 -21.74
N PHE A 775 -3.40 12.10 -22.67
CA PHE A 775 -3.30 12.41 -24.09
C PHE A 775 -3.71 13.85 -24.41
N THR A 776 -4.87 14.30 -23.94
CA THR A 776 -5.34 15.67 -24.17
C THR A 776 -4.41 16.70 -23.51
N SER A 777 -3.96 16.44 -22.29
CA SER A 777 -2.96 17.27 -21.60
C SER A 777 -1.66 17.37 -22.40
N ARG A 778 -1.21 16.26 -23.00
CA ARG A 778 -0.02 16.26 -23.85
C ARG A 778 -0.19 17.10 -25.10
N LEU A 779 -1.36 17.03 -25.75
CA LEU A 779 -1.68 17.89 -26.89
C LEU A 779 -1.71 19.38 -26.50
N CYS A 780 -2.30 19.73 -25.36
CA CYS A 780 -2.30 21.10 -24.84
C CYS A 780 -0.86 21.60 -24.62
N VAL A 781 0.00 20.79 -24.00
CA VAL A 781 1.42 21.13 -23.81
C VAL A 781 2.12 21.39 -25.14
N LEU A 782 1.88 20.58 -26.17
CA LEU A 782 2.47 20.79 -27.50
C LEU A 782 1.93 22.07 -28.17
N ALA A 783 0.63 22.34 -28.04
CA ALA A 783 0.01 23.55 -28.59
C ALA A 783 0.55 24.81 -27.92
N GLU A 784 0.54 24.88 -26.58
CA GLU A 784 1.02 26.03 -25.80
C GLU A 784 2.50 26.31 -26.04
N ARG A 785 3.30 25.25 -26.19
CA ARG A 785 4.75 25.35 -26.38
C ARG A 785 5.15 26.15 -27.61
N TYR A 786 4.35 26.13 -28.68
CA TYR A 786 4.69 26.75 -29.97
C TYR A 786 3.63 27.76 -30.45
N GLU A 787 2.74 28.20 -29.55
CA GLU A 787 1.64 29.11 -29.83
C GLU A 787 2.14 30.53 -30.16
N ALA A 788 3.07 31.05 -29.37
CA ALA A 788 3.64 32.38 -29.55
C ALA A 788 5.07 32.28 -30.10
N THR A 789 5.30 32.92 -31.24
CA THR A 789 6.64 33.05 -31.81
C THR A 789 7.46 34.12 -31.09
N VAL A 790 8.78 34.01 -31.15
CA VAL A 790 9.70 35.03 -30.62
C VAL A 790 9.35 36.42 -31.15
N GLY A 791 9.06 36.55 -32.45
CA GLY A 791 8.69 37.83 -33.05
C GLY A 791 7.35 38.39 -32.52
N GLN A 792 6.37 37.53 -32.23
CA GLN A 792 5.12 37.96 -31.61
C GLN A 792 5.33 38.42 -30.17
N LEU A 793 6.15 37.71 -29.40
CA LEU A 793 6.49 38.08 -28.02
C LEU A 793 7.28 39.39 -27.98
N GLU A 794 8.23 39.61 -28.90
CA GLU A 794 8.96 40.88 -29.02
C GLU A 794 8.00 42.04 -29.34
N ALA A 795 7.06 41.84 -30.28
CA ALA A 795 6.06 42.85 -30.61
C ALA A 795 5.10 43.15 -29.44
N GLU A 796 4.73 42.13 -28.68
CA GLU A 796 3.90 42.29 -27.48
C GLU A 796 4.67 43.01 -26.36
N ILE A 797 5.94 42.65 -26.13
CA ILE A 797 6.82 43.35 -25.20
C ILE A 797 6.93 44.82 -25.58
N GLU A 798 7.11 45.15 -26.86
CA GLU A 798 7.18 46.55 -27.31
C GLU A 798 5.85 47.27 -27.04
N ALA A 799 4.71 46.65 -27.38
CA ALA A 799 3.39 47.23 -27.14
C ALA A 799 3.09 47.44 -25.65
N VAL A 800 3.46 46.50 -24.78
CA VAL A 800 3.29 46.61 -23.32
C VAL A 800 4.27 47.62 -22.74
N SER A 801 5.52 47.65 -23.19
CA SER A 801 6.53 48.66 -22.82
C SER A 801 6.01 50.08 -23.07
N VAL A 802 5.41 50.32 -24.23
CA VAL A 802 4.79 51.61 -24.57
C VAL A 802 3.63 51.96 -23.62
N LYS A 803 2.76 51.00 -23.29
CA LYS A 803 1.66 51.23 -22.33
C LYS A 803 2.19 51.56 -20.93
N VAL A 804 3.18 50.81 -20.44
CA VAL A 804 3.80 51.04 -19.13
C VAL A 804 4.45 52.41 -19.08
N ALA A 805 5.22 52.79 -20.11
CA ALA A 805 5.80 54.13 -20.21
C ALA A 805 4.72 55.23 -20.19
N GLY A 806 3.60 55.02 -20.89
CA GLY A 806 2.46 55.93 -20.84
C GLY A 806 1.83 56.06 -19.45
N HIS A 807 1.68 54.95 -18.71
CA HIS A 807 1.19 54.98 -17.33
C HIS A 807 2.16 55.66 -16.37
N LEU A 808 3.47 55.41 -16.50
CA LEU A 808 4.51 56.06 -15.69
C LEU A 808 4.53 57.58 -15.90
N SER A 809 4.44 58.01 -17.16
CA SER A 809 4.34 59.44 -17.50
C SER A 809 3.08 60.09 -16.89
N ALA A 810 1.92 59.41 -16.94
CA ALA A 810 0.69 59.88 -16.29
C ALA A 810 0.82 59.98 -14.76
N MET A 811 1.72 59.22 -14.15
CA MET A 811 2.04 59.26 -12.72
C MET A 811 3.13 60.29 -12.37
N GLY A 812 3.63 61.07 -13.34
CA GLY A 812 4.66 62.09 -13.13
C GLY A 812 6.08 61.53 -13.03
N VAL A 813 6.30 60.29 -13.47
CA VAL A 813 7.63 59.71 -13.65
C VAL A 813 7.99 59.88 -15.12
N ASP A 814 8.86 60.84 -15.43
CA ASP A 814 9.39 60.99 -16.78
C ASP A 814 10.19 59.72 -17.13
N ALA A 815 9.80 59.07 -18.23
CA ALA A 815 10.32 57.79 -18.69
C ALA A 815 11.77 57.87 -19.19
#